data_AF-A0A430QAG9-F1
#
_entry.id   AF-A0A430QAG9-F1
#
_cell.length_a   1.000
_cell.length_b   1.000
_cell.length_c   1.000
_cell.angle_alpha   90.00
_cell.angle_beta   90.00
_cell.angle_gamma   90.00
#
_symmetry.space_group_name_H-M   'P 1'
#
loop_
_entity.id
_entity.type
_entity.pdbx_description
1 polymer ?
#
loop_
_entity_poly.entity_id
_entity_poly.type
_entity_poly.pdbx_seq_one_letter_code
_entity_poly.pdbx_strand_id
1 'polypeptide(L)'
;MARSRVRLTGKLTLNKKELECVESAHHVIAELITNIAHMSHVGYKPSDPLLRAHFDKQNSSTNIPESLRVVLFDRFGDLSFNPEKANILSLVTLIRLPDYTIDYEALNALLEWSVCRDTGISTADDNLSTYVKPVHGIVPKWRIRLSQIPEDNWVGLVVKPNHLPDSDPGMFSISKVSSETASSPLPETLASKLGDVQNVKGASSLTYSDYYRIKYQQMRNISFTINPSLPLFECLRITRHQNSTQVSAGLRKNKASIKPSVFLSDACLVHPLSSWIWFQVSLIPTILYQMSRALLASQLFTELNYELKSPQPFSQIRINSLTLSNDSLSHTTILVPDRLSVPVFLNGEPMEKNIFDFEVDETTSEIDKQLDNKAYSESLEKSTICPHPNNLIEPTTLLGARDAVDLERLEFYGDSFLHFISTLCVYGTNPQDADEGCLSSKRGSLVSNAHLCDIACDLKWYEYCTGQTFSPPEHFLPPCYSVASEASKYDPRLYTRLTDKSLADMIEALIGCFLLRSGLSAAFNLLHYFQICPVSWSTLKSDKHYKVEAPWHFFLQPKLYSELNYGNAFNPSSRSLHISKEIILELNQRFFQLQEKLGYGFKKIELLAEAVTHQSSSNRQYWGNYQRFYAYCYFFYFYYYSSLDILSSNGCPFKKNYRIKGALTTARSTVVSNINLANVVVEHEIHPFIDFGNCSQKACIDDIKSIHRQTDSHFERIELITKKVSSGLNIKVLADVFESILGAIFVDSDGNHQVVSSIIHRFLGKTMSTFFLIKNSRLYWFCYEEKIDVFIFCFFSDSLITNLPVQTVQQVDLPYPEIRYK
;
A
#
# COMPACT_ATOMS: atom_id res chain seq x y z
N MET A 1 7.97 18.10 -6.81
CA MET A 1 8.14 16.96 -5.88
C MET A 1 8.58 17.50 -4.53
N ALA A 2 8.26 16.83 -3.44
CA ALA A 2 8.70 17.26 -2.12
C ALA A 2 9.12 16.04 -1.29
N ARG A 3 10.42 15.94 -0.96
CA ARG A 3 10.91 15.02 0.06
C ARG A 3 10.89 15.74 1.40
N SER A 4 10.35 15.08 2.41
CA SER A 4 10.33 15.61 3.77
C SER A 4 11.18 14.70 4.64
N ARG A 5 12.10 15.31 5.41
CA ARG A 5 12.94 14.61 6.38
C ARG A 5 12.73 15.26 7.74
N VAL A 6 12.54 14.44 8.77
CA VAL A 6 12.46 14.91 10.15
C VAL A 6 13.81 14.66 10.79
N ARG A 7 14.47 15.72 11.29
CA ARG A 7 15.77 15.62 11.96
C ARG A 7 15.86 16.65 13.08
N LEU A 8 16.61 16.31 14.12
CA LEU A 8 17.01 17.28 15.14
C LEU A 8 18.06 18.22 14.54
N THR A 9 17.72 19.48 14.33
CA THR A 9 18.63 20.50 13.78
C THR A 9 19.29 21.37 14.84
N GLY A 10 18.63 21.55 16.00
CA GLY A 10 19.13 22.39 17.08
C GLY A 10 18.24 22.32 18.32
N LYS A 11 18.73 22.89 19.42
CA LYS A 11 17.96 23.08 20.66
C LYS A 11 17.79 24.57 20.90
N LEU A 12 16.56 25.00 21.11
CA LEU A 12 16.20 26.40 21.39
C LEU A 12 15.66 26.49 22.81
N THR A 13 16.06 27.52 23.55
CA THR A 13 15.47 27.86 24.86
C THR A 13 14.68 29.14 24.68
N LEU A 14 13.37 29.09 24.90
CA LEU A 14 12.49 30.25 24.77
C LEU A 14 12.22 30.84 26.15
N ASN A 15 12.32 32.16 26.27
CA ASN A 15 11.80 32.85 27.45
C ASN A 15 10.26 32.91 27.40
N LYS A 16 9.62 33.34 28.50
CA LYS A 16 8.16 33.36 28.61
C LYS A 16 7.48 34.16 27.48
N LYS A 17 8.01 35.33 27.11
CA LYS A 17 7.42 36.17 26.06
C LYS A 17 7.58 35.55 24.68
N GLU A 18 8.74 34.94 24.43
CA GLU A 18 9.02 34.23 23.18
C GLU A 18 8.10 33.02 23.01
N LEU A 19 7.89 32.26 24.08
CA LEU A 19 6.96 31.14 24.10
C LEU A 19 5.53 31.59 23.82
N GLU A 20 5.04 32.63 24.51
CA GLU A 20 3.69 33.21 24.29
C GLU A 20 3.50 33.66 22.83
N CYS A 21 4.53 34.26 22.22
CA CYS A 21 4.51 34.66 20.81
C CYS A 21 4.42 33.44 19.87
N VAL A 22 5.22 32.40 20.12
CA VAL A 22 5.22 31.18 19.31
C VAL A 22 3.91 30.40 19.47
N GLU A 23 3.35 30.32 20.68
CA GLU A 23 2.05 29.69 20.94
C GLU A 23 0.92 30.42 20.21
N SER A 24 0.93 31.76 20.27
CA SER A 24 -0.06 32.59 19.56
C SER A 24 0.05 32.38 18.05
N ALA A 25 1.26 32.37 17.50
CA ALA A 25 1.45 32.15 16.06
C ALA A 25 1.10 30.71 15.66
N HIS A 26 1.41 29.73 16.51
CA HIS A 26 1.04 28.34 16.31
C HIS A 26 -0.49 28.17 16.24
N HIS A 27 -1.27 28.90 17.04
CA HIS A 27 -2.72 28.91 16.94
C HIS A 27 -3.21 29.34 15.55
N VAL A 28 -2.69 30.46 15.04
CA VAL A 28 -3.03 30.97 13.70
C VAL A 28 -2.60 29.98 12.60
N ILE A 29 -1.40 29.38 12.74
CA ILE A 29 -0.90 28.38 11.80
C ILE A 29 -1.77 27.11 11.85
N ALA A 30 -2.20 26.65 13.03
CA ALA A 30 -3.05 25.46 13.18
C ALA A 30 -4.42 25.66 12.51
N GLU A 31 -5.00 26.85 12.62
CA GLU A 31 -6.21 27.23 11.89
C GLU A 31 -5.98 27.15 10.37
N LEU A 32 -4.91 27.79 9.89
CA LEU A 32 -4.53 27.78 8.48
C LEU A 32 -4.25 26.36 7.96
N ILE A 33 -3.62 25.47 8.74
CA ILE A 33 -3.36 24.10 8.32
C ILE A 33 -4.66 23.31 8.18
N THR A 34 -5.64 23.54 9.06
CA THR A 34 -6.91 22.82 9.08
C THR A 34 -7.74 23.11 7.84
N ASN A 35 -7.77 24.36 7.39
CA ASN A 35 -8.44 24.72 6.14
C ASN A 35 -7.76 25.91 5.44
N ILE A 36 -6.61 25.65 4.81
CA ILE A 36 -5.78 26.71 4.25
C ILE A 36 -6.53 27.55 3.20
N ALA A 37 -7.43 26.95 2.43
CA ALA A 37 -8.24 27.62 1.40
C ALA A 37 -9.62 28.09 1.88
N HIS A 38 -9.81 28.30 3.18
CA HIS A 38 -11.05 28.86 3.69
C HIS A 38 -11.25 30.31 3.23
N MET A 39 -12.48 30.67 2.89
CA MET A 39 -12.81 31.98 2.28
C MET A 39 -12.68 33.15 3.27
N SER A 40 -12.78 32.89 4.58
CA SER A 40 -12.55 33.91 5.61
C SER A 40 -11.13 34.48 5.55
N HIS A 41 -10.15 33.71 5.11
CA HIS A 41 -8.75 34.13 5.09
C HIS A 41 -8.49 35.29 4.10
N VAL A 42 -9.34 35.42 3.07
CA VAL A 42 -9.23 36.46 2.03
C VAL A 42 -10.35 37.51 2.11
N GLY A 43 -11.23 37.45 3.12
CA GLY A 43 -12.19 38.53 3.39
C GLY A 43 -13.67 38.22 3.19
N TYR A 44 -14.08 36.97 2.99
CA TYR A 44 -15.49 36.59 2.96
C TYR A 44 -15.96 36.23 4.38
N LYS A 45 -16.83 37.06 4.97
CA LYS A 45 -17.41 36.74 6.30
C LYS A 45 -18.50 35.67 6.13
N PRO A 46 -18.56 34.63 6.99
CA PRO A 46 -19.68 33.68 7.02
C PRO A 46 -21.05 34.35 7.26
N SER A 47 -21.06 35.56 7.82
CA SER A 47 -22.23 36.40 8.02
C SER A 47 -22.70 37.16 6.77
N ASP A 48 -22.03 37.01 5.62
CA ASP A 48 -22.44 37.64 4.37
C ASP A 48 -23.80 37.04 3.93
N PRO A 49 -24.88 37.84 3.88
CA PRO A 49 -26.24 37.35 3.58
C PRO A 49 -26.32 36.60 2.25
N LEU A 50 -25.42 36.90 1.30
CA LEU A 50 -25.36 36.22 0.00
C LEU A 50 -24.78 34.81 0.12
N LEU A 51 -23.74 34.61 0.94
CA LEU A 51 -23.17 33.29 1.22
C LEU A 51 -24.19 32.45 1.99
N ARG A 52 -24.81 33.02 3.04
CA ARG A 52 -25.82 32.35 3.87
C ARG A 52 -27.08 32.01 3.06
N ALA A 53 -27.60 32.94 2.26
CA ALA A 53 -28.73 32.69 1.37
C ALA A 53 -28.41 31.71 0.23
N HIS A 54 -27.14 31.58 -0.19
CA HIS A 54 -26.71 30.57 -1.16
C HIS A 54 -26.70 29.17 -0.54
N PHE A 55 -26.19 29.01 0.68
CA PHE A 55 -26.28 27.76 1.44
C PHE A 55 -27.72 27.40 1.83
N ASP A 56 -28.52 28.38 2.24
CA ASP A 56 -29.93 28.19 2.56
C ASP A 56 -30.78 27.86 1.31
N LYS A 57 -30.46 28.43 0.13
CA LYS A 57 -31.10 28.06 -1.13
C LYS A 57 -30.79 26.61 -1.54
N GLN A 58 -29.55 26.13 -1.34
CA GLN A 58 -29.21 24.72 -1.57
C GLN A 58 -29.90 23.77 -0.59
N ASN A 59 -30.28 24.24 0.60
CA ASN A 59 -31.06 23.48 1.57
C ASN A 59 -32.58 23.51 1.31
N SER A 60 -33.09 24.48 0.54
CA SER A 60 -34.54 24.68 0.33
C SER A 60 -35.14 24.01 -0.90
N SER A 61 -34.33 23.46 -1.82
CA SER A 61 -34.84 22.76 -3.00
C SER A 61 -34.53 21.27 -2.95
N THR A 62 -35.57 20.49 -2.63
CA THR A 62 -35.77 19.05 -2.90
C THR A 62 -34.80 18.05 -2.24
N ASN A 63 -35.32 17.23 -1.30
CA ASN A 63 -34.85 15.90 -0.88
C ASN A 63 -33.44 15.45 -1.33
N ILE A 64 -32.40 16.16 -0.91
CA ILE A 64 -31.02 15.69 -1.01
C ILE A 64 -30.74 14.90 0.29
N PRO A 65 -30.31 13.62 0.22
CA PRO A 65 -29.97 12.85 1.40
C PRO A 65 -28.89 13.58 2.21
N GLU A 66 -28.98 13.50 3.54
CA GLU A 66 -28.14 14.21 4.51
C GLU A 66 -26.63 14.07 4.26
N SER A 67 -26.22 13.02 3.54
CA SER A 67 -24.87 12.73 3.05
C SER A 67 -24.32 13.70 1.98
N LEU A 68 -25.14 14.59 1.41
CA LEU A 68 -24.76 15.50 0.31
C LEU A 68 -24.89 16.99 0.68
N ARG A 69 -25.24 17.32 1.94
CA ARG A 69 -25.19 18.71 2.41
C ARG A 69 -23.72 19.12 2.59
N VAL A 70 -23.25 20.08 1.79
CA VAL A 70 -21.95 20.72 2.02
C VAL A 70 -22.10 21.68 3.19
N VAL A 71 -22.03 21.14 4.40
CA VAL A 71 -21.90 21.95 5.61
C VAL A 71 -20.46 22.43 5.67
N LEU A 72 -20.23 23.73 5.49
CA LEU A 72 -18.97 24.38 5.87
C LEU A 72 -18.89 24.35 7.41
N PHE A 73 -18.52 23.20 7.96
CA PHE A 73 -18.16 23.11 9.37
C PHE A 73 -16.86 23.90 9.59
N ASP A 74 -16.89 24.86 10.51
CA ASP A 74 -15.67 25.42 11.08
C ASP A 74 -15.00 24.32 11.93
N ARG A 75 -14.25 23.45 11.25
CA ARG A 75 -13.64 22.29 11.89
C ARG A 75 -12.55 22.65 12.89
N PHE A 76 -12.04 23.88 12.83
CA PHE A 76 -11.08 24.40 13.82
C PHE A 76 -11.80 24.91 15.07
N GLY A 77 -12.98 25.54 14.92
CA GLY A 77 -13.84 25.91 16.04
C GLY A 77 -14.26 24.74 16.94
N ASP A 78 -14.31 23.52 16.40
CA ASP A 78 -14.59 22.30 17.16
C ASP A 78 -13.38 21.74 17.96
N LEU A 79 -12.23 22.41 17.89
CA LEU A 79 -10.98 21.98 18.53
C LEU A 79 -10.68 22.81 19.78
N SER A 80 -10.02 22.17 20.75
CA SER A 80 -9.51 22.82 21.96
C SER A 80 -8.01 22.63 22.05
N PHE A 81 -7.29 23.71 22.38
CA PHE A 81 -5.87 23.64 22.70
C PHE A 81 -5.71 22.85 24.01
N ASN A 82 -5.21 21.63 23.91
CA ASN A 82 -5.04 20.71 25.02
C ASN A 82 -3.80 19.83 24.81
N PRO A 83 -2.61 20.34 25.21
CA PRO A 83 -1.35 19.62 25.05
C PRO A 83 -1.31 18.26 25.75
N GLU A 84 -2.06 18.07 26.84
CA GLU A 84 -2.08 16.82 27.62
C GLU A 84 -2.83 15.70 26.90
N LYS A 85 -3.86 16.04 26.11
CA LYS A 85 -4.67 15.07 25.35
C LYS A 85 -4.30 14.98 23.87
N ALA A 86 -3.40 15.84 23.40
CA ALA A 86 -3.01 15.87 22.00
C ALA A 86 -2.14 14.66 21.63
N ASN A 87 -2.33 14.13 20.43
CA ASN A 87 -1.53 13.01 19.91
C ASN A 87 -0.05 13.40 19.72
N ILE A 88 0.22 14.67 19.44
CA ILE A 88 1.56 15.21 19.19
C ILE A 88 1.72 16.48 20.01
N LEU A 89 2.71 16.48 20.91
CA LEU A 89 3.15 17.66 21.63
C LEU A 89 4.23 18.38 20.82
N SER A 90 3.83 19.33 19.98
CA SER A 90 4.76 20.16 19.22
C SER A 90 4.16 21.52 18.86
N LEU A 91 5.02 22.51 18.62
CA LEU A 91 4.64 23.81 18.11
C LEU A 91 5.17 23.97 16.68
N VAL A 92 4.33 24.50 15.80
CA VAL A 92 4.70 24.83 14.41
C VAL A 92 4.99 26.32 14.35
N THR A 93 6.16 26.70 13.82
CA THR A 93 6.62 28.09 13.75
C THR A 93 7.36 28.39 12.44
N LEU A 94 7.58 29.67 12.17
CA LEU A 94 8.36 30.16 11.04
C LEU A 94 9.82 30.38 11.46
N ILE A 95 10.74 29.88 10.64
CA ILE A 95 12.18 29.99 10.88
C ILE A 95 12.88 30.65 9.70
N ARG A 96 13.99 31.35 9.98
CA ARG A 96 14.85 31.98 8.99
C ARG A 96 15.97 31.01 8.60
N LEU A 97 16.20 30.88 7.29
CA LEU A 97 17.35 30.13 6.74
C LEU A 97 18.48 31.11 6.37
N PRO A 98 19.75 30.70 6.54
CA PRO A 98 20.23 29.37 6.94
C PRO A 98 20.35 29.15 8.46
N ASP A 99 20.12 30.18 9.29
CA ASP A 99 20.49 30.16 10.72
C ASP A 99 19.55 29.33 11.62
N TYR A 100 18.42 28.86 11.09
CA TYR A 100 17.39 28.09 11.81
C TYR A 100 16.83 28.80 13.06
N THR A 101 16.91 30.13 13.12
CA THR A 101 16.34 30.95 14.20
C THR A 101 14.87 31.27 13.92
N ILE A 102 14.08 31.51 14.96
CA ILE A 102 12.67 31.91 14.83
C ILE A 102 12.57 33.28 14.16
N ASP A 103 11.70 33.41 13.15
CA ASP A 103 11.48 34.67 12.44
C ASP A 103 10.35 35.48 13.10
N TYR A 104 10.67 36.20 14.18
CA TYR A 104 9.69 37.00 14.92
C TYR A 104 9.04 38.10 14.09
N GLU A 105 9.70 38.63 13.05
CA GLU A 105 9.12 39.63 12.15
C GLU A 105 7.98 39.00 11.31
N ALA A 106 8.20 37.79 10.79
CA ALA A 106 7.16 37.04 10.09
C ALA A 106 6.03 36.61 11.04
N LEU A 107 6.34 36.18 12.27
CA LEU A 107 5.32 35.83 13.27
C LEU A 107 4.45 37.03 13.64
N ASN A 108 5.06 38.18 13.92
CA ASN A 108 4.33 39.40 14.24
C ASN A 108 3.44 39.85 13.09
N ALA A 109 3.91 39.75 11.83
CA ALA A 109 3.08 40.03 10.66
C ALA A 109 1.87 39.08 10.56
N LEU A 110 2.06 37.79 10.87
CA LEU A 110 0.98 36.80 10.84
C LEU A 110 -0.05 37.05 11.95
N LEU A 111 0.41 37.41 13.15
CA LEU A 111 -0.45 37.78 14.28
C LEU A 111 -1.22 39.06 14.00
N GLU A 112 -0.58 40.07 13.42
CA GLU A 112 -1.23 41.31 13.00
C GLU A 112 -2.37 41.02 11.99
N TRP A 113 -2.11 40.14 11.03
CA TRP A 113 -3.12 39.70 10.07
C TRP A 113 -4.32 39.05 10.76
N SER A 114 -4.08 38.13 11.69
CA SER A 114 -5.14 37.45 12.46
C SER A 114 -5.99 38.46 13.23
N VAL A 115 -5.35 39.41 13.92
CA VAL A 115 -6.04 40.47 14.67
C VAL A 115 -6.89 41.35 13.74
N CYS A 116 -6.36 41.75 12.57
CA CYS A 116 -7.11 42.52 11.58
C CYS A 116 -8.36 41.77 11.09
N ARG A 117 -8.22 40.46 10.86
CA ARG A 117 -9.32 39.58 10.46
C ARG A 117 -10.41 39.49 11.52
N ASP A 118 -10.04 39.19 12.75
CA ASP A 118 -10.98 38.91 13.84
C ASP A 118 -11.72 40.19 14.28
N THR A 119 -11.03 41.33 14.27
CA THR A 119 -11.63 42.66 14.56
C THR A 119 -12.45 43.21 13.40
N GLY A 120 -12.34 42.63 12.21
CA GLY A 120 -13.08 43.04 11.04
C GLY A 120 -12.67 44.40 10.46
N ILE A 121 -11.50 44.93 10.83
CA ILE A 121 -10.97 46.21 10.36
C ILE A 121 -10.55 46.04 8.90
N SER A 122 -11.40 46.47 7.96
CA SER A 122 -11.18 46.30 6.52
C SER A 122 -10.27 47.40 5.96
N THR A 123 -9.02 47.08 5.65
CA THR A 123 -8.15 47.97 4.85
C THR A 123 -8.57 48.08 3.38
N ALA A 124 -9.49 47.24 2.90
CA ALA A 124 -9.98 47.29 1.52
C ALA A 124 -11.03 48.39 1.30
N ASP A 125 -11.68 48.86 2.36
CA ASP A 125 -12.77 49.84 2.30
C ASP A 125 -12.35 51.22 2.86
N ASP A 126 -11.34 51.28 3.74
CA ASP A 126 -10.78 52.52 4.27
C ASP A 126 -9.44 52.87 3.60
N ASN A 127 -9.45 53.90 2.75
CA ASN A 127 -8.30 54.54 2.08
C ASN A 127 -7.43 53.62 1.18
N LEU A 128 -7.79 53.58 -0.10
CA LEU A 128 -7.03 53.03 -1.25
C LEU A 128 -5.58 53.56 -1.40
N SER A 129 -5.14 54.51 -0.58
CA SER A 129 -3.85 55.20 -0.68
C SER A 129 -2.73 54.60 0.17
N THR A 130 -3.01 53.60 1.02
CA THR A 130 -1.97 53.01 1.90
C THR A 130 -1.44 51.71 1.29
N TYR A 131 -0.18 51.73 0.86
CA TYR A 131 0.48 50.53 0.36
C TYR A 131 0.80 49.56 1.52
N VAL A 132 0.47 48.28 1.31
CA VAL A 132 0.80 47.18 2.24
C VAL A 132 2.02 46.44 1.69
N LYS A 133 3.07 46.35 2.51
CA LYS A 133 4.29 45.61 2.17
C LYS A 133 4.28 44.22 2.83
N PRO A 134 4.45 43.13 2.07
CA PRO A 134 4.67 41.81 2.65
C PRO A 134 5.96 41.77 3.48
N VAL A 135 5.93 41.10 4.63
CA VAL A 135 7.06 40.89 5.53
C VAL A 135 7.44 39.42 5.48
N HIS A 136 8.60 39.09 4.92
CA HIS A 136 9.12 37.72 4.81
C HIS A 136 8.11 36.70 4.27
N GLY A 137 7.31 37.13 3.28
CA GLY A 137 6.30 36.28 2.64
C GLY A 137 4.96 36.20 3.38
N ILE A 138 4.73 37.06 4.38
CA ILE A 138 3.46 37.23 5.09
C ILE A 138 2.88 38.62 4.80
N VAL A 139 1.60 38.68 4.48
CA VAL A 139 0.84 39.93 4.36
C VAL A 139 0.19 40.25 5.71
N PRO A 140 0.55 41.36 6.38
CA PRO A 140 0.11 41.64 7.76
C PRO A 140 -1.31 42.21 7.90
N LYS A 141 -1.98 42.55 6.80
CA LYS A 141 -3.31 43.21 6.81
C LYS A 141 -4.38 42.33 6.19
N TRP A 142 -5.62 42.52 6.65
CA TRP A 142 -6.83 41.88 6.16
C TRP A 142 -7.94 42.93 6.14
N ARG A 143 -8.89 42.98 5.21
CA ARG A 143 -8.98 42.43 3.85
C ARG A 143 -8.18 43.33 2.90
N ILE A 144 -7.40 42.77 1.96
CA ILE A 144 -6.63 43.58 0.99
C ILE A 144 -6.82 43.12 -0.46
N ARG A 145 -6.81 44.08 -1.38
CA ARG A 145 -6.75 43.86 -2.84
C ARG A 145 -5.30 43.82 -3.31
N LEU A 146 -5.02 43.10 -4.40
CA LEU A 146 -3.66 43.01 -4.95
C LEU A 146 -3.07 44.38 -5.31
N SER A 147 -3.90 45.33 -5.76
CA SER A 147 -3.49 46.70 -6.10
C SER A 147 -2.98 47.54 -4.93
N GLN A 148 -3.29 47.14 -3.69
CA GLN A 148 -2.77 47.79 -2.48
C GLN A 148 -1.34 47.32 -2.15
N ILE A 149 -0.82 46.34 -2.89
CA ILE A 149 0.57 45.88 -2.77
C ILE A 149 1.35 46.44 -3.97
N PRO A 150 2.55 47.01 -3.77
CA PRO A 150 3.42 47.43 -4.87
C PRO A 150 3.75 46.28 -5.82
N GLU A 151 3.74 46.55 -7.13
CA GLU A 151 3.89 45.55 -8.21
C GLU A 151 5.14 44.67 -8.05
N ASP A 152 6.25 45.24 -7.57
CA ASP A 152 7.51 44.53 -7.31
C ASP A 152 7.36 43.35 -6.34
N ASN A 153 6.30 43.33 -5.52
CA ASN A 153 6.05 42.29 -4.52
C ASN A 153 4.93 41.31 -4.93
N TRP A 154 4.41 41.37 -6.15
CA TRP A 154 3.29 40.51 -6.57
C TRP A 154 3.70 39.06 -6.80
N VAL A 155 4.88 38.83 -7.39
CA VAL A 155 5.34 37.48 -7.74
C VAL A 155 5.50 36.64 -6.48
N GLY A 156 4.91 35.44 -6.49
CA GLY A 156 4.93 34.56 -5.32
C GLY A 156 3.87 34.86 -4.26
N LEU A 157 2.92 35.78 -4.51
CA LEU A 157 1.72 35.91 -3.68
C LEU A 157 0.64 34.91 -4.08
N VAL A 158 -0.22 34.58 -3.12
CA VAL A 158 -1.43 33.78 -3.35
C VAL A 158 -2.65 34.70 -3.38
N VAL A 159 -3.48 34.52 -4.40
CA VAL A 159 -4.68 35.33 -4.61
C VAL A 159 -5.92 34.49 -4.88
N LYS A 160 -7.07 35.06 -4.52
CA LYS A 160 -8.40 34.59 -4.87
C LYS A 160 -9.10 35.61 -5.77
N PRO A 161 -9.40 35.26 -7.03
CA PRO A 161 -10.25 36.09 -7.87
C PRO A 161 -11.69 36.17 -7.37
N ASN A 162 -12.25 37.37 -7.31
CA ASN A 162 -13.62 37.65 -6.82
C ASN A 162 -14.73 37.07 -7.70
N HIS A 163 -14.42 36.74 -8.96
CA HIS A 163 -15.39 36.22 -9.91
C HIS A 163 -15.63 34.71 -9.77
N LEU A 164 -14.80 34.01 -8.99
CA LEU A 164 -15.00 32.59 -8.73
C LEU A 164 -16.22 32.41 -7.82
N PRO A 165 -17.06 31.38 -8.06
CA PRO A 165 -18.19 31.10 -7.20
C PRO A 165 -17.70 30.72 -5.79
N ASP A 166 -18.53 30.98 -4.78
CA ASP A 166 -18.21 30.65 -3.37
C ASP A 166 -17.97 29.15 -3.15
N SER A 167 -18.53 28.30 -4.03
CA SER A 167 -18.31 26.87 -4.04
C SER A 167 -16.92 26.44 -4.56
N ASP A 168 -16.16 27.32 -5.20
CA ASP A 168 -14.80 27.04 -5.67
C ASP A 168 -13.77 27.69 -4.75
N PRO A 169 -13.10 26.93 -3.85
CA PRO A 169 -12.07 27.45 -2.96
C PRO A 169 -10.76 27.81 -3.69
N GLY A 170 -10.75 27.80 -5.02
CA GLY A 170 -9.59 28.01 -5.89
C GLY A 170 -8.75 29.22 -5.50
N MET A 171 -7.51 28.93 -5.11
CA MET A 171 -6.41 29.85 -4.85
C MET A 171 -5.36 29.74 -5.95
N PHE A 172 -4.72 30.86 -6.27
CA PHE A 172 -3.81 31.00 -7.40
C PHE A 172 -2.50 31.66 -6.97
N SER A 173 -1.38 31.06 -7.31
CA SER A 173 -0.05 31.65 -7.12
C SER A 173 0.28 32.54 -8.31
N ILE A 174 0.67 33.79 -8.05
CA ILE A 174 1.18 34.70 -9.09
C ILE A 174 2.55 34.21 -9.55
N SER A 175 2.70 33.98 -10.85
CA SER A 175 3.95 33.56 -11.48
C SER A 175 4.70 34.71 -12.13
N LYS A 176 3.97 35.67 -12.73
CA LYS A 176 4.57 36.77 -13.47
C LYS A 176 3.61 37.96 -13.58
N VAL A 177 4.15 39.18 -13.57
CA VAL A 177 3.41 40.41 -13.91
C VAL A 177 3.37 40.57 -15.44
N SER A 178 2.19 40.79 -15.99
CA SER A 178 2.00 40.97 -17.43
C SER A 178 2.22 42.43 -17.82
N SER A 179 2.66 42.67 -19.05
CA SER A 179 2.70 44.01 -19.66
C SER A 179 1.33 44.49 -20.14
N GLU A 180 0.33 43.60 -20.20
CA GLU A 180 -1.04 43.93 -20.55
C GLU A 180 -1.79 44.52 -19.36
N THR A 181 -2.78 45.38 -19.62
CA THR A 181 -3.64 46.01 -18.60
C THR A 181 -5.09 45.60 -18.81
N ALA A 182 -6.00 46.00 -17.91
CA ALA A 182 -7.42 45.72 -18.07
C ALA A 182 -8.04 46.33 -19.35
N SER A 183 -7.41 47.39 -19.89
CA SER A 183 -7.78 48.04 -21.16
C SER A 183 -7.13 47.44 -22.40
N SER A 184 -6.21 46.48 -22.25
CA SER A 184 -5.59 45.79 -23.38
C SER A 184 -6.62 44.96 -24.16
N PRO A 185 -6.40 44.77 -25.48
CA PRO A 185 -7.29 43.96 -26.32
C PRO A 185 -7.27 42.49 -25.88
N LEU A 186 -8.45 41.86 -25.87
CA LEU A 186 -8.63 40.48 -25.44
C LEU A 186 -8.17 39.49 -26.53
N PRO A 187 -7.33 38.50 -26.21
CA PRO A 187 -6.96 37.44 -27.15
C PRO A 187 -8.15 36.63 -27.67
N GLU A 188 -8.11 36.22 -28.94
CA GLU A 188 -9.18 35.44 -29.61
C GLU A 188 -9.53 34.13 -28.86
N THR A 189 -8.55 33.52 -28.21
CA THR A 189 -8.71 32.30 -27.39
C THR A 189 -9.59 32.50 -26.16
N LEU A 190 -9.64 33.72 -25.60
CA LEU A 190 -10.53 34.08 -24.50
C LEU A 190 -11.87 34.62 -25.03
N ALA A 191 -11.84 35.36 -26.13
CA ALA A 191 -13.04 35.88 -26.79
C ALA A 191 -14.01 34.76 -27.20
N SER A 192 -13.50 33.63 -27.69
CA SER A 192 -14.31 32.45 -28.05
C SER A 192 -15.09 31.85 -26.87
N LYS A 193 -14.71 32.14 -25.62
CA LYS A 193 -15.42 31.67 -24.41
C LYS A 193 -16.66 32.49 -24.07
N LEU A 194 -16.94 33.58 -24.78
CA LEU A 194 -18.12 34.43 -24.56
C LEU A 194 -19.37 34.00 -25.37
N GLY A 195 -19.27 32.96 -26.22
CA GLY A 195 -20.39 32.51 -27.06
C GLY A 195 -20.82 33.54 -28.12
N ASP A 196 -22.05 33.41 -28.64
CA ASP A 196 -22.63 34.22 -29.75
C ASP A 196 -22.89 35.72 -29.43
N VAL A 197 -22.17 36.30 -28.46
CA VAL A 197 -22.20 37.76 -28.19
C VAL A 197 -21.49 38.55 -29.31
N GLN A 198 -20.87 37.85 -30.28
CA GLN A 198 -20.18 38.44 -31.44
C GLN A 198 -21.10 39.16 -32.46
N ASN A 199 -22.42 39.14 -32.29
CA ASN A 199 -23.35 39.80 -33.22
C ASN A 199 -23.67 41.27 -32.88
N VAL A 200 -22.87 41.95 -32.05
CA VAL A 200 -22.96 43.42 -31.91
C VAL A 200 -22.02 44.07 -32.93
N LYS A 201 -22.52 44.29 -34.15
CA LYS A 201 -21.87 45.13 -35.16
C LYS A 201 -21.65 46.53 -34.58
N GLY A 202 -20.40 46.88 -34.30
CA GLY A 202 -19.97 48.24 -33.93
C GLY A 202 -19.16 48.39 -32.64
N ALA A 203 -18.84 47.31 -31.91
CA ALA A 203 -18.02 47.43 -30.70
C ALA A 203 -16.50 47.43 -31.03
N SER A 204 -15.80 48.42 -30.50
CA SER A 204 -14.35 48.48 -30.34
C SER A 204 -13.78 47.14 -29.84
N SER A 205 -12.51 46.83 -30.16
CA SER A 205 -11.80 45.63 -29.69
C SER A 205 -12.12 45.32 -28.22
N LEU A 206 -12.74 44.16 -27.97
CA LEU A 206 -13.18 43.75 -26.64
C LEU A 206 -11.98 43.70 -25.69
N THR A 207 -12.06 44.34 -24.53
CA THR A 207 -10.94 44.39 -23.57
C THR A 207 -11.04 43.30 -22.51
N TYR A 208 -9.99 43.08 -21.72
CA TYR A 208 -10.05 42.18 -20.56
C TYR A 208 -11.13 42.62 -19.56
N SER A 209 -11.28 43.92 -19.30
CA SER A 209 -12.33 44.46 -18.43
C SER A 209 -13.73 44.11 -18.95
N ASP A 210 -13.96 44.26 -20.26
CA ASP A 210 -15.23 43.90 -20.90
C ASP A 210 -15.52 42.41 -20.77
N TYR A 211 -14.53 41.55 -21.01
CA TYR A 211 -14.65 40.11 -20.87
C TYR A 211 -15.10 39.69 -19.46
N TYR A 212 -14.41 40.17 -18.42
CA TYR A 212 -14.73 39.80 -17.04
C TYR A 212 -16.12 40.32 -16.62
N ARG A 213 -16.51 41.51 -17.09
CA ARG A 213 -17.83 42.12 -16.84
C ARG A 213 -18.98 41.39 -17.54
N ILE A 214 -18.78 40.96 -18.79
CA ILE A 214 -19.79 40.25 -19.58
C ILE A 214 -19.98 38.83 -19.02
N LYS A 215 -18.86 38.13 -18.79
CA LYS A 215 -18.85 36.71 -18.44
C LYS A 215 -19.30 36.42 -17.00
N TYR A 216 -18.89 37.24 -16.04
CA TYR A 216 -19.10 36.96 -14.62
C TYR A 216 -20.03 38.00 -13.98
N GLN A 217 -21.15 37.55 -13.41
CA GLN A 217 -22.14 38.44 -12.81
C GLN A 217 -21.58 39.21 -11.60
N GLN A 218 -20.75 38.56 -10.79
CA GLN A 218 -20.10 39.13 -9.60
C GLN A 218 -19.26 40.36 -9.94
N MET A 219 -18.67 40.37 -11.14
CA MET A 219 -17.81 41.46 -11.61
C MET A 219 -18.60 42.72 -12.02
N ARG A 220 -19.89 42.60 -12.33
CA ARG A 220 -20.74 43.76 -12.70
C ARG A 220 -20.84 44.76 -11.55
N ASN A 221 -20.94 44.24 -10.32
CA ASN A 221 -21.11 45.04 -9.11
C ASN A 221 -19.82 45.75 -8.65
N ILE A 222 -18.64 45.32 -9.12
CA ILE A 222 -17.34 45.85 -8.71
C ILE A 222 -16.68 46.65 -9.86
N SER A 223 -17.26 46.58 -11.07
CA SER A 223 -16.71 47.13 -12.31
C SER A 223 -16.32 48.61 -12.27
N PHE A 224 -17.01 49.43 -11.47
CA PHE A 224 -16.69 50.86 -11.30
C PHE A 224 -15.52 51.14 -10.35
N THR A 225 -15.04 50.12 -9.61
CA THR A 225 -13.89 50.22 -8.69
C THR A 225 -12.61 49.63 -9.27
N ILE A 226 -12.65 49.10 -10.50
CA ILE A 226 -11.49 48.51 -11.17
C ILE A 226 -10.72 49.63 -11.85
N ASN A 227 -9.46 49.82 -11.46
CA ASN A 227 -8.54 50.73 -12.10
C ASN A 227 -8.04 50.12 -13.43
N PRO A 228 -8.37 50.74 -14.58
CA PRO A 228 -8.02 50.19 -15.88
C PRO A 228 -6.52 50.26 -16.21
N SER A 229 -5.75 51.12 -15.52
CA SER A 229 -4.32 51.31 -15.81
C SER A 229 -3.41 50.28 -15.14
N LEU A 230 -3.94 49.47 -14.21
CA LEU A 230 -3.12 48.46 -13.52
C LEU A 230 -2.78 47.28 -14.44
N PRO A 231 -1.57 46.71 -14.27
CA PRO A 231 -1.18 45.53 -15.03
C PRO A 231 -2.00 44.30 -14.62
N LEU A 232 -2.12 43.39 -15.58
CA LEU A 232 -2.60 42.02 -15.37
C LEU A 232 -1.47 41.15 -14.80
N PHE A 233 -1.80 39.94 -14.39
CA PHE A 233 -0.80 38.99 -13.92
C PHE A 233 -1.14 37.56 -14.37
N GLU A 234 -0.10 36.77 -14.60
CA GLU A 234 -0.19 35.33 -14.84
C GLU A 234 -0.13 34.57 -13.51
N CYS A 235 -0.94 33.53 -13.39
CA CYS A 235 -1.01 32.72 -12.19
C CYS A 235 -1.33 31.25 -12.46
N LEU A 236 -1.01 30.42 -11.46
CA LEU A 236 -1.22 28.98 -11.47
C LEU A 236 -2.12 28.56 -10.31
N ARG A 237 -3.11 27.71 -10.56
CA ARG A 237 -3.98 27.18 -9.52
C ARG A 237 -3.21 26.24 -8.59
N ILE A 238 -3.20 26.53 -7.29
CA ILE A 238 -2.44 25.78 -6.28
C ILE A 238 -3.30 24.92 -5.35
N THR A 239 -4.63 25.07 -5.34
CA THR A 239 -5.51 24.25 -4.47
C THR A 239 -5.47 22.76 -4.75
N ARG A 240 -5.02 22.33 -5.94
CA ARG A 240 -4.74 20.92 -6.26
C ARG A 240 -3.75 20.28 -5.29
N HIS A 241 -2.88 21.07 -4.66
CA HIS A 241 -1.90 20.57 -3.70
C HIS A 241 -2.54 20.14 -2.39
N GLN A 242 -3.80 20.46 -2.08
CA GLN A 242 -4.51 19.96 -0.89
C GLN A 242 -4.84 18.46 -0.97
N ASN A 243 -4.95 17.90 -2.19
CA ASN A 243 -5.14 16.48 -2.42
C ASN A 243 -3.83 15.67 -2.41
N SER A 244 -2.72 16.31 -2.05
CA SER A 244 -2.04 15.94 -0.80
C SER A 244 -1.58 14.49 -0.64
N THR A 245 -2.57 13.73 -0.27
CA THR A 245 -2.44 12.52 0.53
C THR A 245 -2.93 11.31 -0.24
N GLN A 246 -3.57 11.54 -1.40
CA GLN A 246 -4.12 10.49 -2.26
C GLN A 246 -3.09 10.10 -3.32
N VAL A 247 -2.30 9.07 -3.04
CA VAL A 247 -1.26 8.53 -3.95
C VAL A 247 -1.86 8.20 -5.33
N SER A 248 -3.06 7.63 -5.37
CA SER A 248 -3.79 7.30 -6.61
C SER A 248 -4.26 8.51 -7.44
N ALA A 249 -4.39 9.69 -6.83
CA ALA A 249 -4.82 10.91 -7.53
C ALA A 249 -3.67 11.57 -8.32
N GLY A 250 -2.41 11.35 -7.90
CA GLY A 250 -1.20 11.85 -8.57
C GLY A 250 -0.92 11.16 -9.91
N LEU A 251 -1.24 9.87 -10.01
CA LEU A 251 -1.08 9.06 -11.24
C LEU A 251 -2.00 9.49 -12.40
N ARG A 252 -3.05 10.28 -12.13
CA ARG A 252 -4.13 10.55 -13.11
C ARG A 252 -3.94 11.76 -14.03
N LYS A 253 -2.83 12.50 -13.98
CA LYS A 253 -2.65 13.69 -14.84
C LYS A 253 -1.30 13.76 -15.57
N ASN A 254 -1.00 12.75 -16.39
CA ASN A 254 -0.09 12.92 -17.52
C ASN A 254 -0.81 13.54 -18.75
N LYS A 255 -1.65 14.57 -18.56
CA LYS A 255 -2.38 15.20 -19.67
C LYS A 255 -2.39 16.74 -19.56
N ALA A 256 -1.82 17.35 -20.61
CA ALA A 256 -1.73 18.77 -21.00
C ALA A 256 -0.81 19.66 -20.15
N SER A 257 0.06 20.42 -20.84
CA SER A 257 0.85 21.51 -20.26
C SER A 257 -0.03 22.40 -19.39
N ILE A 258 0.40 22.67 -18.15
CA ILE A 258 -0.33 23.54 -17.22
C ILE A 258 -0.31 24.95 -17.81
N LYS A 259 -1.44 25.41 -18.39
CA LYS A 259 -1.55 26.75 -18.96
C LYS A 259 -1.76 27.79 -17.84
N PRO A 260 -0.96 28.86 -17.78
CA PRO A 260 -1.19 29.95 -16.83
C PRO A 260 -2.53 30.65 -17.12
N SER A 261 -3.18 31.13 -16.05
CA SER A 261 -4.40 31.94 -16.13
C SER A 261 -4.06 33.41 -15.92
N VAL A 262 -4.76 34.31 -16.60
CA VAL A 262 -4.53 35.76 -16.50
C VAL A 262 -5.74 36.42 -15.85
N PHE A 263 -5.54 37.21 -14.80
CA PHE A 263 -6.62 37.87 -14.04
C PHE A 263 -6.40 39.38 -13.89
N LEU A 264 -7.48 40.11 -13.56
CA LEU A 264 -7.46 41.52 -13.21
C LEU A 264 -6.95 41.69 -11.76
N SER A 265 -5.94 42.53 -11.56
CA SER A 265 -5.31 42.80 -10.25
C SER A 265 -6.29 43.32 -9.20
N ASP A 266 -7.07 44.34 -9.52
CA ASP A 266 -8.08 44.93 -8.63
C ASP A 266 -9.25 44.00 -8.26
N ALA A 267 -9.42 42.91 -9.00
CA ALA A 267 -10.49 41.94 -8.78
C ALA A 267 -10.02 40.72 -7.96
N CYS A 268 -8.82 40.79 -7.38
CA CYS A 268 -8.22 39.69 -6.65
C CYS A 268 -7.92 40.09 -5.21
N LEU A 269 -8.38 39.25 -4.28
CA LEU A 269 -8.06 39.36 -2.86
C LEU A 269 -6.80 38.56 -2.57
N VAL A 270 -5.96 39.07 -1.67
CA VAL A 270 -4.68 38.46 -1.35
C VAL A 270 -4.81 37.60 -0.09
N HIS A 271 -4.24 36.40 -0.14
CA HIS A 271 -4.11 35.52 1.01
C HIS A 271 -2.90 35.93 1.88
N PRO A 272 -2.93 35.81 3.23
CA PRO A 272 -1.81 36.19 4.09
C PRO A 272 -0.49 35.52 3.74
N LEU A 273 -0.52 34.27 3.30
CA LEU A 273 0.68 33.48 2.99
C LEU A 273 1.11 33.66 1.54
N SER A 274 2.41 33.88 1.34
CA SER A 274 3.08 33.68 0.04
C SER A 274 2.93 32.25 -0.46
N SER A 275 3.11 32.04 -1.76
CA SER A 275 2.96 30.75 -2.42
C SER A 275 3.90 29.68 -1.87
N TRP A 276 5.10 30.07 -1.46
CA TRP A 276 6.07 29.15 -0.86
C TRP A 276 5.62 28.69 0.53
N ILE A 277 5.27 29.63 1.41
CA ILE A 277 4.79 29.29 2.77
C ILE A 277 3.47 28.53 2.69
N TRP A 278 2.57 28.93 1.81
CA TRP A 278 1.33 28.21 1.51
C TRP A 278 1.59 26.75 1.12
N PHE A 279 2.55 26.53 0.22
CA PHE A 279 2.94 25.19 -0.19
C PHE A 279 3.48 24.39 0.99
N GLN A 280 4.39 24.95 1.80
CA GLN A 280 4.93 24.29 2.99
C GLN A 280 3.84 23.93 4.00
N VAL A 281 2.95 24.87 4.34
CA VAL A 281 1.82 24.68 5.25
C VAL A 281 0.88 23.57 4.74
N SER A 282 0.64 23.51 3.43
CA SER A 282 -0.22 22.47 2.83
C SER A 282 0.34 21.05 2.94
N LEU A 283 1.65 20.89 3.17
CA LEU A 283 2.30 19.58 3.31
C LEU A 283 2.31 19.07 4.75
N ILE A 284 2.22 19.97 5.75
CA ILE A 284 2.33 19.63 7.18
C ILE A 284 1.42 18.48 7.60
N PRO A 285 0.12 18.44 7.24
CA PRO A 285 -0.75 17.33 7.65
C PRO A 285 -0.24 15.96 7.22
N THR A 286 0.26 15.85 6.00
CA THR A 286 0.77 14.57 5.48
C THR A 286 2.14 14.22 6.06
N ILE A 287 2.99 15.21 6.32
CA ILE A 287 4.28 14.97 7.01
C ILE A 287 4.01 14.42 8.41
N LEU A 288 3.13 15.06 9.18
CA LEU A 288 2.78 14.63 10.53
C LEU A 288 2.08 13.27 10.53
N TYR A 289 1.18 13.01 9.58
CA TYR A 289 0.56 11.69 9.41
C TYR A 289 1.60 10.58 9.19
N GLN A 290 2.54 10.77 8.26
CA GLN A 290 3.59 9.77 8.01
C GLN A 290 4.57 9.65 9.19
N MET A 291 4.85 10.76 9.86
CA MET A 291 5.68 10.76 11.07
C MET A 291 5.02 9.93 12.17
N SER A 292 3.74 10.15 12.45
CA SER A 292 2.98 9.36 13.44
C SER A 292 2.99 7.86 13.12
N ARG A 293 2.82 7.48 11.85
CA ARG A 293 2.87 6.06 11.44
C ARG A 293 4.23 5.42 11.69
N ALA A 294 5.32 6.13 11.43
CA ALA A 294 6.65 5.59 11.69
C ALA A 294 6.99 5.55 13.19
N LEU A 295 6.50 6.50 13.99
CA LEU A 295 6.59 6.44 15.45
C LEU A 295 5.82 5.23 16.00
N LEU A 296 4.61 4.99 15.51
CA LEU A 296 3.80 3.82 15.81
C LEU A 296 4.53 2.52 15.43
N ALA A 297 5.16 2.46 14.26
CA ALA A 297 5.96 1.29 13.85
C ALA A 297 7.19 1.08 14.75
N SER A 298 7.84 2.14 15.21
CA SER A 298 8.97 2.07 16.16
C SER A 298 8.53 1.62 17.56
N GLN A 299 7.36 2.09 18.00
CA GLN A 299 6.74 1.61 19.24
C GLN A 299 6.41 0.12 19.12
N LEU A 300 5.71 -0.30 18.07
CA LEU A 300 5.38 -1.70 17.81
C LEU A 300 6.64 -2.58 17.77
N PHE A 301 7.70 -2.12 17.09
CA PHE A 301 8.99 -2.80 17.10
C PHE A 301 9.54 -3.01 18.51
N THR A 302 9.46 -1.99 19.36
CA THR A 302 10.00 -2.06 20.72
C THR A 302 9.19 -3.02 21.59
N GLU A 303 7.86 -2.98 21.47
CA GLU A 303 6.95 -3.91 22.14
C GLU A 303 7.22 -5.36 21.70
N LEU A 304 7.22 -5.63 20.39
CA LEU A 304 7.51 -6.95 19.82
C LEU A 304 8.89 -7.46 20.22
N ASN A 305 9.93 -6.62 20.14
CA ASN A 305 11.29 -7.02 20.47
C ASN A 305 11.46 -7.34 21.96
N TYR A 306 10.68 -6.70 22.84
CA TYR A 306 10.65 -7.02 24.26
C TYR A 306 9.89 -8.33 24.51
N GLU A 307 8.68 -8.46 23.99
CA GLU A 307 7.81 -9.64 24.18
C GLU A 307 8.45 -10.92 23.61
N LEU A 308 9.07 -10.85 22.44
CA LEU A 308 9.68 -12.02 21.80
C LEU A 308 11.02 -12.46 22.44
N LYS A 309 11.69 -11.60 23.22
CA LYS A 309 12.90 -11.97 23.98
C LYS A 309 12.57 -12.73 25.26
N SER A 310 11.39 -12.52 25.83
CA SER A 310 10.94 -13.19 27.05
C SER A 310 9.45 -13.49 26.91
N PRO A 311 9.08 -14.47 26.06
CA PRO A 311 7.70 -14.73 25.71
C PRO A 311 6.91 -15.16 26.94
N GLN A 312 6.06 -14.26 27.41
CA GLN A 312 4.98 -14.52 28.34
C GLN A 312 3.69 -14.33 27.53
N PRO A 313 2.98 -15.42 27.18
CA PRO A 313 1.87 -15.34 26.23
C PRO A 313 0.82 -14.32 26.70
N PHE A 314 0.49 -13.36 25.85
CA PHE A 314 -0.47 -12.29 26.13
C PHE A 314 -0.18 -11.47 27.39
N SER A 315 1.07 -11.45 27.88
CA SER A 315 1.44 -10.52 28.94
C SER A 315 1.51 -9.12 28.32
N GLN A 316 0.42 -8.36 28.40
CA GLN A 316 0.36 -6.98 27.94
C GLN A 316 1.32 -6.10 28.78
N ILE A 317 2.61 -6.14 28.48
CA ILE A 317 3.56 -5.17 29.00
C ILE A 317 3.49 -3.99 28.04
N ARG A 318 2.43 -3.20 28.20
CA ARG A 318 2.39 -1.84 27.65
C ARG A 318 3.53 -1.10 28.31
N ILE A 319 4.60 -0.87 27.55
CA ILE A 319 5.68 -0.01 27.99
C ILE A 319 5.13 1.42 27.92
N ASN A 320 4.30 1.81 28.90
CA ASN A 320 3.75 3.16 29.07
C ASN A 320 4.86 4.20 29.30
N SER A 321 6.12 3.75 29.43
CA SER A 321 7.28 4.55 29.76
C SER A 321 8.50 4.13 28.93
N LEU A 322 8.39 4.12 27.61
CA LEU A 322 9.58 4.40 26.82
C LEU A 322 9.66 5.91 26.76
N THR A 323 10.45 6.48 27.68
CA THR A 323 11.43 7.46 27.22
C THR A 323 12.15 6.78 26.06
N LEU A 324 11.67 6.94 24.81
CA LEU A 324 12.53 6.81 23.65
C LEU A 324 13.75 7.64 24.06
N SER A 325 14.89 7.00 24.29
CA SER A 325 16.10 7.76 24.52
C SER A 325 16.21 8.69 23.31
N ASN A 326 16.58 9.95 23.54
CA ASN A 326 16.66 10.94 22.44
C ASN A 326 17.50 10.42 21.24
N ASP A 327 18.35 9.44 21.47
CA ASP A 327 19.14 8.73 20.46
C ASP A 327 18.31 7.82 19.53
N SER A 328 17.19 7.21 19.98
CA SER A 328 16.38 6.29 19.15
C SER A 328 15.68 7.00 17.97
N LEU A 329 15.28 8.25 18.16
CA LEU A 329 14.73 9.09 17.08
C LEU A 329 15.82 9.64 16.16
N SER A 330 17.08 9.75 16.61
CA SER A 330 18.18 10.29 15.82
C SER A 330 18.59 9.38 14.64
N HIS A 331 18.19 8.11 14.69
CA HIS A 331 18.49 7.09 13.69
C HIS A 331 17.29 6.75 12.78
N THR A 332 16.08 7.24 13.07
CA THR A 332 14.90 6.87 12.30
C THR A 332 14.64 7.88 11.18
N THR A 333 15.17 7.63 9.98
CA THR A 333 14.79 8.39 8.79
C THR A 333 13.42 7.91 8.31
N ILE A 334 12.41 8.75 8.54
CA ILE A 334 11.06 8.53 8.03
C ILE A 334 11.01 9.07 6.61
N LEU A 335 11.14 8.17 5.64
CA LEU A 335 10.93 8.50 4.24
C LEU A 335 9.45 8.76 4.04
N VAL A 336 9.08 10.04 3.89
CA VAL A 336 7.76 10.39 3.37
C VAL A 336 7.75 9.95 1.91
N PRO A 337 6.92 8.98 1.49
CA PRO A 337 6.84 8.57 0.10
C PRO A 337 6.50 9.81 -0.72
N ASP A 338 7.38 10.18 -1.65
CA ASP A 338 7.06 11.24 -2.60
C ASP A 338 5.89 10.73 -3.44
N ARG A 339 5.09 11.65 -3.98
CA ARG A 339 3.98 11.31 -4.87
C ARG A 339 4.41 10.64 -6.18
N LEU A 340 5.70 10.40 -6.37
CA LEU A 340 6.29 9.48 -7.34
C LEU A 340 7.47 8.66 -6.77
N SER A 341 7.95 8.94 -5.56
CA SER A 341 8.90 8.08 -4.83
C SER A 341 8.09 7.14 -3.95
N VAL A 342 7.57 6.14 -4.64
CA VAL A 342 7.54 4.81 -4.06
C VAL A 342 8.85 4.15 -4.54
N PRO A 343 9.98 4.27 -3.82
CA PRO A 343 10.94 3.18 -3.82
C PRO A 343 10.32 2.10 -2.93
N VAL A 344 9.27 1.43 -3.42
CA VAL A 344 9.05 0.07 -2.96
C VAL A 344 10.21 -0.69 -3.56
N PHE A 345 10.99 -1.30 -2.69
CA PHE A 345 11.78 -2.47 -3.02
C PHE A 345 10.90 -3.46 -3.77
N LEU A 346 10.91 -3.35 -5.09
CA LEU A 346 10.45 -4.39 -5.98
C LEU A 346 11.63 -5.35 -6.12
N ASN A 347 11.60 -6.43 -5.33
CA ASN A 347 12.47 -7.60 -5.49
C ASN A 347 13.97 -7.37 -5.28
N GLY A 348 14.39 -6.64 -4.24
CA GLY A 348 15.82 -6.58 -3.90
C GLY A 348 16.71 -5.87 -4.92
N GLU A 349 16.15 -5.17 -5.90
CA GLU A 349 16.84 -4.22 -6.76
C GLU A 349 16.09 -2.86 -6.76
N PRO A 350 16.78 -1.71 -6.69
CA PRO A 350 16.16 -0.40 -6.72
C PRO A 350 15.56 -0.10 -8.10
N MET A 351 14.31 0.40 -8.16
CA MET A 351 13.71 0.88 -9.41
C MET A 351 14.59 1.95 -10.06
N GLU A 352 14.77 1.87 -11.38
CA GLU A 352 15.33 2.95 -12.18
C GLU A 352 14.56 4.25 -11.89
N LYS A 353 15.30 5.18 -11.29
CA LYS A 353 14.87 6.51 -10.88
C LYS A 353 14.05 7.17 -12.01
N ASN A 354 12.88 7.73 -11.72
CA ASN A 354 12.20 8.56 -12.72
C ASN A 354 13.07 9.77 -13.08
N ILE A 355 12.86 10.40 -14.24
CA ILE A 355 13.52 11.68 -14.62
C ILE A 355 13.42 12.71 -13.49
N PHE A 356 12.28 12.73 -12.79
CA PHE A 356 12.07 13.62 -11.66
C PHE A 356 12.78 13.16 -10.37
N ASP A 357 13.03 11.85 -10.18
CA ASP A 357 13.88 11.36 -9.08
C ASP A 357 15.35 11.70 -9.34
N PHE A 358 15.80 11.69 -10.59
CA PHE A 358 17.13 12.18 -10.98
C PHE A 358 17.28 13.67 -10.68
N GLU A 359 16.30 14.51 -11.05
CA GLU A 359 16.34 15.96 -10.73
C GLU A 359 16.32 16.24 -9.21
N VAL A 360 15.53 15.48 -8.43
CA VAL A 360 15.50 15.61 -6.97
C VAL A 360 16.78 15.07 -6.33
N ASP A 361 17.35 13.97 -6.83
CA ASP A 361 18.63 13.43 -6.36
C ASP A 361 19.80 14.36 -6.73
N GLU A 362 19.81 14.95 -7.92
CA GLU A 362 20.82 15.93 -8.33
C GLU A 362 20.83 17.17 -7.42
N THR A 363 19.64 17.59 -6.97
CA THR A 363 19.48 18.73 -6.06
C THR A 363 19.58 18.36 -4.56
N THR A 364 19.57 17.07 -4.22
CA THR A 364 19.74 16.61 -2.83
C THR A 364 21.21 16.72 -2.40
N SER A 365 21.46 17.31 -1.23
CA SER A 365 22.81 17.48 -0.71
C SER A 365 23.51 16.13 -0.47
N GLU A 366 24.85 16.11 -0.59
CA GLU A 366 25.64 14.89 -0.38
C GLU A 366 25.45 14.31 1.04
N ILE A 367 25.29 15.20 2.03
CA ILE A 367 25.01 14.84 3.42
C ILE A 367 23.67 14.10 3.52
N ASP A 368 22.63 14.62 2.86
CA ASP A 368 21.30 13.99 2.90
C ASP A 368 21.30 12.64 2.16
N LYS A 369 22.04 12.50 1.05
CA LYS A 369 22.22 11.21 0.36
C LYS A 369 22.86 10.16 1.25
N GLN A 370 23.91 10.53 1.98
CA GLN A 370 24.59 9.61 2.90
C GLN A 370 23.66 9.15 4.03
N LEU A 371 22.82 10.04 4.55
CA LEU A 371 21.84 9.70 5.59
C LEU A 371 20.73 8.79 5.07
N ASP A 372 20.22 9.05 3.86
CA ASP A 372 19.21 8.19 3.23
C ASP A 372 19.79 6.77 2.99
N ASN A 373 21.04 6.67 2.51
CA ASN A 373 21.75 5.40 2.34
C ASN A 373 21.99 4.67 3.67
N LYS A 374 22.33 5.42 4.73
CA LYS A 374 22.50 4.86 6.07
C LYS A 374 21.20 4.25 6.59
N ALA A 375 20.10 5.00 6.53
CA ALA A 375 18.79 4.50 6.97
C ALA A 375 18.31 3.29 6.14
N TYR A 376 18.61 3.30 4.84
CA TYR A 376 18.38 2.14 3.98
C TYR A 376 19.20 0.93 4.45
N SER A 377 20.51 1.10 4.68
CA SER A 377 21.36 0.00 5.16
C SER A 377 20.93 -0.56 6.53
N GLU A 378 20.53 0.29 7.47
CA GLU A 378 20.01 -0.12 8.78
C GLU A 378 18.68 -0.89 8.66
N SER A 379 17.84 -0.54 7.68
CA SER A 379 16.60 -1.29 7.40
C SER A 379 16.84 -2.70 6.81
N LEU A 380 18.02 -2.92 6.25
CA LEU A 380 18.49 -4.18 5.67
C LEU A 380 19.27 -5.04 6.68
N GLU A 381 19.71 -4.48 7.82
CA GLU A 381 20.32 -5.26 8.88
C GLU A 381 19.30 -6.29 9.41
N LYS A 382 19.65 -7.57 9.30
CA LYS A 382 18.83 -8.67 9.79
C LYS A 382 18.84 -8.68 11.32
N SER A 383 18.00 -7.86 11.93
CA SER A 383 17.56 -8.12 13.30
C SER A 383 16.95 -9.53 13.33
N THR A 384 17.53 -10.40 14.14
CA THR A 384 17.23 -11.83 14.17
C THR A 384 15.93 -12.17 14.89
N ILE A 385 15.34 -11.21 15.61
CA ILE A 385 14.17 -11.41 16.47
C ILE A 385 12.93 -10.68 15.93
N CYS A 386 13.06 -9.41 15.55
CA CYS A 386 11.95 -8.58 15.07
C CYS A 386 12.40 -7.74 13.86
N PRO A 387 11.59 -7.59 12.79
CA PRO A 387 11.91 -6.74 11.64
C PRO A 387 12.16 -5.29 12.03
N HIS A 388 13.05 -4.59 11.32
CA HIS A 388 13.29 -3.15 11.52
C HIS A 388 11.98 -2.33 11.41
N PRO A 389 11.77 -1.26 12.19
CA PRO A 389 10.54 -0.45 12.19
C PRO A 389 9.98 -0.09 10.81
N ASN A 390 10.83 0.31 9.87
CA ASN A 390 10.42 0.63 8.49
C ASN A 390 9.71 -0.53 7.77
N ASN A 391 10.06 -1.78 8.08
CA ASN A 391 9.43 -2.98 7.51
C ASN A 391 8.07 -3.29 8.16
N LEU A 392 7.72 -2.66 9.29
CA LEU A 392 6.45 -2.85 10.00
C LEU A 392 5.34 -1.91 9.49
N ILE A 393 5.66 -0.95 8.62
CA ILE A 393 4.68 -0.04 8.01
C ILE A 393 3.82 -0.78 6.97
N GLU A 394 4.44 -1.57 6.08
CA GLU A 394 3.73 -2.35 5.06
C GLU A 394 2.68 -3.31 5.64
N PRO A 395 3.00 -4.20 6.61
CA PRO A 395 2.02 -5.16 7.14
C PRO A 395 0.89 -4.51 7.96
N THR A 396 1.08 -3.28 8.45
CA THR A 396 0.05 -2.54 9.22
C THR A 396 -0.82 -1.62 8.35
N THR A 397 -0.66 -1.66 7.02
CA THR A 397 -1.39 -0.79 6.08
C THR A 397 -2.37 -1.59 5.24
N LEU A 398 -3.66 -1.40 5.50
CA LEU A 398 -4.73 -2.08 4.76
C LEU A 398 -4.89 -1.50 3.35
N LEU A 399 -5.46 -2.30 2.45
CA LEU A 399 -5.83 -1.85 1.09
C LEU A 399 -6.74 -0.62 1.08
N GLY A 400 -7.62 -0.48 2.09
CA GLY A 400 -8.50 0.68 2.27
C GLY A 400 -7.77 2.00 2.49
N ALA A 401 -6.51 1.96 2.96
CA ALA A 401 -5.69 3.14 3.17
C ALA A 401 -5.32 3.84 1.85
N ARG A 402 -5.22 3.10 0.74
CA ARG A 402 -4.76 3.63 -0.57
C ARG A 402 -3.46 4.43 -0.46
N ASP A 403 -2.57 3.98 0.41
CA ASP A 403 -1.27 4.59 0.68
C ASP A 403 -0.21 4.08 -0.31
N ALA A 404 1.05 4.46 -0.11
CA ALA A 404 2.18 4.06 -0.95
C ALA A 404 2.52 2.56 -0.87
N VAL A 405 2.13 1.90 0.22
CA VAL A 405 2.33 0.48 0.50
C VAL A 405 1.04 -0.14 1.01
N ASP A 406 0.89 -1.44 0.83
CA ASP A 406 -0.22 -2.21 1.35
C ASP A 406 0.23 -3.62 1.74
N LEU A 407 -0.54 -4.24 2.62
CA LEU A 407 -0.21 -5.53 3.20
C LEU A 407 -0.46 -6.73 2.27
N GLU A 408 -1.07 -6.56 1.09
CA GLU A 408 -1.64 -7.68 0.32
C GLU A 408 -0.59 -8.74 -0.05
N ARG A 409 0.63 -8.28 -0.37
CA ARG A 409 1.76 -9.16 -0.69
C ARG A 409 2.21 -9.94 0.54
N LEU A 410 2.41 -9.27 1.67
CA LEU A 410 2.87 -9.89 2.91
C LEU A 410 1.81 -10.84 3.48
N GLU A 411 0.53 -10.46 3.42
CA GLU A 411 -0.61 -11.30 3.78
C GLU A 411 -0.56 -12.62 3.02
N PHE A 412 -0.35 -12.59 1.70
CA PHE A 412 -0.25 -13.81 0.90
C PHE A 412 0.86 -14.76 1.37
N TYR A 413 2.04 -14.22 1.71
CA TYR A 413 3.14 -15.04 2.23
C TYR A 413 2.83 -15.57 3.64
N GLY A 414 2.25 -14.72 4.49
CA GLY A 414 1.85 -15.05 5.85
C GLY A 414 0.77 -16.12 5.94
N ASP A 415 -0.33 -15.95 5.20
CA ASP A 415 -1.43 -16.91 5.03
C ASP A 415 -0.89 -18.30 4.68
N SER A 416 0.00 -18.36 3.68
CA SER A 416 0.59 -19.62 3.22
C SER A 416 1.45 -20.29 4.28
N PHE A 417 2.27 -19.51 5.00
CA PHE A 417 3.14 -20.04 6.07
C PHE A 417 2.33 -20.45 7.31
N LEU A 418 1.32 -19.66 7.68
CA LEU A 418 0.41 -19.93 8.79
C LEU A 418 -0.36 -21.24 8.57
N HIS A 419 -0.93 -21.43 7.38
CA HIS A 419 -1.60 -22.68 7.00
C HIS A 419 -0.66 -23.90 7.04
N PHE A 420 0.60 -23.72 6.65
CA PHE A 420 1.60 -24.78 6.70
C PHE A 420 1.92 -25.20 8.13
N ILE A 421 2.33 -24.25 8.97
CA ILE A 421 2.75 -24.54 10.34
C ILE A 421 1.58 -25.06 11.17
N SER A 422 0.39 -24.46 11.06
CA SER A 422 -0.80 -24.96 11.74
C SER A 422 -1.15 -26.40 11.33
N THR A 423 -1.00 -26.74 10.04
CA THR A 423 -1.19 -28.11 9.56
C THR A 423 -0.18 -29.07 10.20
N LEU A 424 1.11 -28.71 10.22
CA LEU A 424 2.15 -29.55 10.82
C LEU A 424 1.93 -29.73 12.33
N CYS A 425 1.56 -28.66 13.03
CA CYS A 425 1.24 -28.70 14.46
C CYS A 425 0.08 -29.67 14.70
N VAL A 426 -1.05 -29.49 13.99
CA VAL A 426 -2.20 -30.38 14.13
C VAL A 426 -1.87 -31.82 13.77
N TYR A 427 -1.05 -32.07 12.75
CA TYR A 427 -0.62 -33.42 12.41
C TYR A 427 0.22 -34.08 13.52
N GLY A 428 1.18 -33.34 14.08
CA GLY A 428 2.10 -33.85 15.11
C GLY A 428 1.49 -33.96 16.51
N THR A 429 0.49 -33.13 16.83
CA THR A 429 -0.14 -33.08 18.15
C THR A 429 -1.47 -33.82 18.26
N ASN A 430 -1.85 -34.62 17.25
CA ASN A 430 -3.08 -35.42 17.29
C ASN A 430 -2.79 -36.92 17.08
N PRO A 431 -3.67 -37.80 17.60
CA PRO A 431 -3.53 -39.25 17.44
C PRO A 431 -3.37 -39.70 15.98
N GLN A 432 -2.70 -40.84 15.77
CA GLN A 432 -2.47 -41.40 14.43
C GLN A 432 -3.76 -41.87 13.72
N ASP A 433 -4.81 -42.16 14.49
CA ASP A 433 -6.13 -42.57 14.02
C ASP A 433 -7.12 -41.41 13.87
N ALA A 434 -6.72 -40.16 14.18
CA ALA A 434 -7.54 -38.98 14.00
C ALA A 434 -7.97 -38.84 12.53
N ASP A 435 -9.28 -38.69 12.30
CA ASP A 435 -9.83 -38.47 10.97
C ASP A 435 -9.57 -37.05 10.46
N GLU A 436 -9.68 -36.88 9.14
CA GLU A 436 -9.54 -35.59 8.46
C GLU A 436 -10.44 -34.50 9.05
N GLY A 437 -11.69 -34.83 9.38
CA GLY A 437 -12.68 -33.84 9.83
C GLY A 437 -12.24 -33.21 11.14
N CYS A 438 -11.73 -34.02 12.06
CA CYS A 438 -11.14 -33.58 13.31
C CYS A 438 -9.91 -32.69 13.08
N LEU A 439 -8.97 -33.11 12.23
CA LEU A 439 -7.77 -32.33 11.93
C LEU A 439 -8.10 -30.99 11.25
N SER A 440 -9.02 -31.00 10.28
CA SER A 440 -9.49 -29.79 9.59
C SER A 440 -10.23 -28.84 10.52
N SER A 441 -11.06 -29.36 11.42
CA SER A 441 -11.75 -28.56 12.43
C SER A 441 -10.76 -27.91 13.39
N LYS A 442 -9.78 -28.66 13.91
CA LYS A 442 -8.73 -28.12 14.78
C LYS A 442 -7.87 -27.07 14.08
N ARG A 443 -7.42 -27.34 12.85
CA ARG A 443 -6.70 -26.34 12.04
C ARG A 443 -7.55 -25.10 11.83
N GLY A 444 -8.80 -25.27 11.41
CA GLY A 444 -9.74 -24.17 11.21
C GLY A 444 -9.93 -23.32 12.46
N SER A 445 -9.96 -23.91 13.65
CA SER A 445 -10.01 -23.14 14.90
C SER A 445 -8.75 -22.30 15.16
N LEU A 446 -7.57 -22.81 14.81
CA LEU A 446 -6.27 -22.14 15.01
C LEU A 446 -5.98 -21.02 14.00
N VAL A 447 -6.54 -21.09 12.79
CA VAL A 447 -6.27 -20.11 11.72
C VAL A 447 -7.51 -19.34 11.28
N SER A 448 -8.61 -19.44 12.05
CA SER A 448 -9.83 -18.69 11.72
C SER A 448 -9.58 -17.18 11.81
N ASN A 449 -10.20 -16.42 10.91
CA ASN A 449 -10.15 -14.96 10.97
C ASN A 449 -10.65 -14.41 12.31
N ALA A 450 -11.60 -15.10 12.96
CA ALA A 450 -12.06 -14.74 14.30
C ALA A 450 -10.93 -14.87 15.33
N HIS A 451 -10.22 -16.00 15.37
CA HIS A 451 -9.11 -16.20 16.29
C HIS A 451 -7.95 -15.23 16.04
N LEU A 452 -7.59 -14.97 14.77
CA LEU A 452 -6.55 -13.99 14.44
C LEU A 452 -6.98 -12.56 14.81
N CYS A 453 -8.27 -12.23 14.66
CA CYS A 453 -8.82 -10.97 15.14
C CYS A 453 -8.76 -10.86 16.67
N ASP A 454 -9.11 -11.94 17.39
CA ASP A 454 -9.00 -12.00 18.85
C ASP A 454 -7.57 -11.74 19.31
N ILE A 455 -6.57 -12.36 18.66
CA ILE A 455 -5.14 -12.08 18.91
C ILE A 455 -4.83 -10.59 18.70
N ALA A 456 -5.27 -10.00 17.59
CA ALA A 456 -5.04 -8.58 17.31
C ALA A 456 -5.72 -7.66 18.34
N CYS A 457 -6.87 -8.05 18.89
CA CYS A 457 -7.61 -7.33 19.90
C CYS A 457 -6.98 -7.47 21.29
N ASP A 458 -6.61 -8.68 21.67
CA ASP A 458 -5.95 -9.01 22.94
C ASP A 458 -4.58 -8.34 23.04
N LEU A 459 -3.87 -8.20 21.93
CA LEU A 459 -2.60 -7.47 21.88
C LEU A 459 -2.76 -5.96 21.63
N LYS A 460 -4.00 -5.50 21.38
CA LYS A 460 -4.34 -4.12 20.98
C LYS A 460 -3.60 -3.62 19.74
N TRP A 461 -3.17 -4.54 18.88
CA TRP A 461 -2.42 -4.18 17.67
C TRP A 461 -3.27 -3.49 16.62
N TYR A 462 -4.59 -3.49 16.77
CA TYR A 462 -5.49 -2.64 15.97
C TYR A 462 -5.12 -1.14 16.07
N GLU A 463 -4.45 -0.70 17.15
CA GLU A 463 -3.99 0.70 17.32
C GLU A 463 -2.88 1.09 16.31
N TYR A 464 -2.14 0.10 15.76
CA TYR A 464 -1.11 0.33 14.75
C TYR A 464 -1.65 0.25 13.31
N CYS A 465 -2.90 -0.19 13.14
CA CYS A 465 -3.48 -0.48 11.83
C CYS A 465 -3.96 0.81 11.12
N THR A 466 -3.56 0.98 9.87
CA THR A 466 -4.02 2.07 9.00
C THR A 466 -5.06 1.54 8.00
N GLY A 467 -6.33 1.89 8.20
CA GLY A 467 -7.44 1.30 7.44
C GLY A 467 -8.14 2.17 6.39
N GLN A 468 -7.94 3.48 6.41
CA GLN A 468 -8.69 4.43 5.58
C GLN A 468 -7.79 5.44 4.91
N THR A 469 -8.24 5.97 3.76
CA THR A 469 -7.50 7.00 3.03
C THR A 469 -7.40 8.27 3.87
N PHE A 470 -6.17 8.68 4.18
CA PHE A 470 -5.94 9.91 4.92
C PHE A 470 -6.34 11.12 4.08
N SER A 471 -7.26 11.91 4.62
CA SER A 471 -7.77 13.15 4.04
C SER A 471 -7.60 14.26 5.08
N PRO A 472 -6.69 15.23 4.88
CA PRO A 472 -6.43 16.27 5.87
C PRO A 472 -7.68 17.01 6.35
N PRO A 473 -8.61 17.44 5.48
CA PRO A 473 -9.83 18.13 5.92
C PRO A 473 -10.73 17.30 6.84
N GLU A 474 -10.64 15.96 6.79
CA GLU A 474 -11.54 15.08 7.54
C GLU A 474 -10.88 14.45 8.76
N HIS A 475 -9.56 14.23 8.73
CA HIS A 475 -8.87 13.37 9.69
C HIS A 475 -7.75 14.08 10.46
N PHE A 476 -7.28 15.24 9.99
CA PHE A 476 -6.12 15.88 10.59
C PHE A 476 -6.47 16.57 11.91
N LEU A 477 -5.64 16.34 12.94
CA LEU A 477 -5.62 17.10 14.18
C LEU A 477 -4.30 17.86 14.25
N PRO A 478 -4.33 19.21 14.35
CA PRO A 478 -3.13 19.99 14.56
C PRO A 478 -2.42 19.61 15.88
N PRO A 479 -1.08 19.69 15.96
CA PRO A 479 -0.34 19.47 17.20
C PRO A 479 -0.87 20.32 18.36
N CYS A 480 -0.83 19.80 19.59
CA CYS A 480 -1.40 20.45 20.78
C CYS A 480 -2.93 20.67 20.78
N TYR A 481 -3.67 20.22 19.76
CA TYR A 481 -5.14 20.27 19.74
C TYR A 481 -5.77 18.91 19.96
N SER A 482 -6.96 18.93 20.56
CA SER A 482 -7.85 17.78 20.69
C SER A 482 -9.28 18.18 20.34
N VAL A 483 -10.10 17.22 19.95
CA VAL A 483 -11.52 17.46 19.66
C VAL A 483 -12.25 17.84 20.96
N ALA A 484 -13.09 18.87 20.94
CA ALA A 484 -13.88 19.29 22.10
C ALA A 484 -14.82 18.16 22.58
N SER A 485 -15.11 18.12 23.89
CA SER A 485 -15.79 17.01 24.59
C SER A 485 -17.22 16.68 24.11
N GLU A 486 -17.82 17.51 23.26
CA GLU A 486 -19.16 17.32 22.70
C GLU A 486 -19.17 16.55 21.36
N ALA A 487 -18.01 16.11 20.87
CA ALA A 487 -17.93 15.41 19.60
C ALA A 487 -18.59 14.03 19.61
N SER A 488 -19.22 13.71 18.47
CA SER A 488 -19.84 12.42 18.20
C SER A 488 -18.89 11.26 18.52
N LYS A 489 -19.43 10.17 19.09
CA LYS A 489 -18.72 8.91 19.38
C LYS A 489 -18.01 8.27 18.16
N TYR A 490 -18.22 8.81 16.96
CA TYR A 490 -17.65 8.30 15.71
C TYR A 490 -16.95 9.39 14.88
N ASP A 491 -16.35 10.39 15.54
CA ASP A 491 -15.56 11.41 14.84
C ASP A 491 -14.41 10.75 14.04
N PRO A 492 -14.34 10.96 12.71
CA PRO A 492 -13.31 10.35 11.86
C PRO A 492 -11.89 10.78 12.21
N ARG A 493 -11.71 11.90 12.92
CA ARG A 493 -10.39 12.35 13.44
C ARG A 493 -9.88 11.48 14.59
N LEU A 494 -10.78 10.79 15.28
CA LEU A 494 -10.47 9.99 16.47
C LEU A 494 -10.60 8.48 16.22
N TYR A 495 -11.52 8.07 15.34
CA TYR A 495 -11.86 6.67 15.15
C TYR A 495 -11.84 6.28 13.67
N THR A 496 -11.35 5.07 13.41
CA THR A 496 -11.50 4.39 12.12
C THR A 496 -12.23 3.06 12.33
N ARG A 497 -13.01 2.63 11.33
CA ARG A 497 -13.71 1.35 11.37
C ARG A 497 -12.84 0.29 10.73
N LEU A 498 -12.51 -0.74 11.49
CA LEU A 498 -11.80 -1.94 11.03
C LEU A 498 -12.77 -3.12 11.06
N THR A 499 -12.54 -4.10 10.17
CA THR A 499 -13.32 -5.35 10.16
C THR A 499 -12.50 -6.49 10.74
N ASP A 500 -13.14 -7.54 11.24
CA ASP A 500 -12.46 -8.73 11.76
C ASP A 500 -11.50 -9.32 10.72
N LYS A 501 -11.94 -9.32 9.46
CA LYS A 501 -11.12 -9.75 8.34
C LYS A 501 -9.87 -8.88 8.18
N SER A 502 -10.02 -7.56 8.27
CA SER A 502 -8.88 -6.64 8.14
C SER A 502 -7.81 -6.86 9.21
N LEU A 503 -8.21 -7.16 10.44
CA LEU A 503 -7.27 -7.45 11.53
C LEU A 503 -6.60 -8.81 11.35
N ALA A 504 -7.35 -9.82 10.91
CA ALA A 504 -6.77 -11.11 10.54
C ALA A 504 -5.74 -10.98 9.41
N ASP A 505 -6.08 -10.28 8.32
CA ASP A 505 -5.19 -10.03 7.19
C ASP A 505 -3.90 -9.29 7.64
N MET A 506 -4.00 -8.38 8.63
CA MET A 506 -2.84 -7.70 9.24
C MET A 506 -1.94 -8.67 10.03
N ILE A 507 -2.50 -9.60 10.81
CA ILE A 507 -1.72 -10.60 11.54
C ILE A 507 -0.99 -11.53 10.56
N GLU A 508 -1.67 -11.98 9.50
CA GLU A 508 -1.05 -12.75 8.42
C GLU A 508 0.09 -11.95 7.78
N ALA A 509 -0.14 -10.68 7.45
CA ALA A 509 0.90 -9.83 6.88
C ALA A 509 2.11 -9.63 7.81
N LEU A 510 1.90 -9.52 9.12
CA LEU A 510 2.99 -9.48 10.10
C LEU A 510 3.80 -10.77 10.09
N ILE A 511 3.14 -11.94 10.06
CA ILE A 511 3.83 -13.24 9.92
C ILE A 511 4.66 -13.28 8.63
N GLY A 512 4.10 -12.81 7.51
CA GLY A 512 4.80 -12.69 6.23
C GLY A 512 6.00 -11.75 6.29
N CYS A 513 5.88 -10.61 6.98
CA CYS A 513 6.97 -9.67 7.20
C CYS A 513 8.13 -10.31 7.98
N PHE A 514 7.81 -10.98 9.09
CA PHE A 514 8.79 -11.69 9.91
C PHE A 514 9.53 -12.75 9.10
N LEU A 515 8.79 -13.53 8.32
CA LEU A 515 9.35 -14.58 7.47
C LEU A 515 10.34 -14.04 6.44
N LEU A 516 9.98 -12.96 5.72
CA LEU A 516 10.80 -12.41 4.65
C LEU A 516 11.97 -11.55 5.14
N ARG A 517 11.82 -10.82 6.24
CA ARG A 517 12.82 -9.84 6.72
C ARG A 517 13.73 -10.39 7.81
N SER A 518 13.17 -11.13 8.77
CA SER A 518 13.90 -11.68 9.91
C SER A 518 14.14 -13.20 9.81
N GLY A 519 13.53 -13.87 8.82
CA GLY A 519 13.75 -15.28 8.52
C GLY A 519 12.87 -16.24 9.33
N LEU A 520 13.06 -17.54 9.08
CA LEU A 520 12.25 -18.60 9.67
C LEU A 520 12.23 -18.58 11.20
N SER A 521 13.38 -18.33 11.85
CA SER A 521 13.47 -18.32 13.31
C SER A 521 12.55 -17.30 13.97
N ALA A 522 12.48 -16.09 13.40
CA ALA A 522 11.64 -15.02 13.91
C ALA A 522 10.16 -15.33 13.70
N ALA A 523 9.79 -15.83 12.51
CA ALA A 523 8.42 -16.21 12.20
C ALA A 523 7.90 -17.35 13.11
N PHE A 524 8.74 -18.36 13.41
CA PHE A 524 8.38 -19.41 14.36
C PHE A 524 8.18 -18.89 15.78
N ASN A 525 9.05 -18.00 16.25
CA ASN A 525 8.89 -17.40 17.58
C ASN A 525 7.63 -16.53 17.67
N LEU A 526 7.27 -15.83 16.59
CA LEU A 526 6.00 -15.08 16.52
C LEU A 526 4.79 -16.00 16.58
N LEU A 527 4.77 -17.10 15.80
CA LEU A 527 3.69 -18.10 15.86
C LEU A 527 3.60 -18.80 17.22
N HIS A 528 4.73 -19.01 17.88
CA HIS A 528 4.77 -19.53 19.24
C HIS A 528 4.18 -18.55 20.25
N TYR A 529 4.51 -17.26 20.11
CA TYR A 529 3.95 -16.20 20.92
C TYR A 529 2.41 -16.10 20.80
N PHE A 530 1.88 -16.26 19.58
CA PHE A 530 0.43 -16.35 19.33
C PHE A 530 -0.25 -17.63 19.84
N GLN A 531 0.51 -18.57 20.41
CA GLN A 531 0.03 -19.91 20.82
C GLN A 531 -0.52 -20.76 19.67
N ILE A 532 -0.21 -20.41 18.41
CA ILE A 532 -0.56 -21.20 17.22
C ILE A 532 0.43 -22.36 17.06
N CYS A 533 1.71 -22.10 17.35
CA CYS A 533 2.76 -23.12 17.35
C CYS A 533 3.13 -23.51 18.80
N PRO A 534 2.96 -24.77 19.22
CA PRO A 534 3.27 -25.18 20.59
C PRO A 534 4.77 -25.21 20.90
N VAL A 535 5.63 -25.04 19.89
CA VAL A 535 7.08 -25.24 19.99
C VAL A 535 7.82 -23.96 19.56
N SER A 536 8.80 -23.53 20.35
CA SER A 536 9.69 -22.42 20.01
C SER A 536 10.80 -22.82 19.03
N TRP A 537 11.39 -21.85 18.34
CA TRP A 537 12.55 -22.13 17.46
C TRP A 537 13.75 -22.70 18.23
N SER A 538 13.98 -22.24 19.47
CA SER A 538 15.07 -22.73 20.32
C SER A 538 14.94 -24.23 20.60
N THR A 539 13.70 -24.69 20.85
CA THR A 539 13.40 -26.12 21.03
C THR A 539 13.70 -26.90 19.76
N LEU A 540 13.25 -26.42 18.59
CA LEU A 540 13.54 -27.06 17.30
C LEU A 540 15.05 -27.16 17.05
N LYS A 541 15.80 -26.07 17.28
CA LYS A 541 17.25 -26.02 17.07
C LYS A 541 18.03 -26.94 18.02
N SER A 542 17.46 -27.25 19.18
CA SER A 542 18.06 -28.16 20.17
C SER A 542 17.85 -29.64 19.85
N ASP A 543 16.98 -29.99 18.89
CA ASP A 543 16.82 -31.37 18.43
C ASP A 543 18.12 -31.88 17.81
N LYS A 544 18.54 -33.08 18.21
CA LYS A 544 19.71 -33.79 17.67
C LYS A 544 19.60 -34.06 16.17
N HIS A 545 18.39 -34.13 15.64
CA HIS A 545 18.12 -34.36 14.22
C HIS A 545 17.75 -33.07 13.46
N TYR A 546 17.87 -31.90 14.10
CA TYR A 546 17.60 -30.62 13.46
C TYR A 546 18.50 -30.41 12.24
N LYS A 547 17.87 -30.18 11.08
CA LYS A 547 18.53 -29.75 9.85
C LYS A 547 17.93 -28.42 9.43
N VAL A 548 18.79 -27.46 9.07
CA VAL A 548 18.36 -26.11 8.64
C VAL A 548 17.40 -26.18 7.44
N GLU A 549 17.56 -27.18 6.57
CA GLU A 549 16.71 -27.40 5.38
C GLU A 549 15.39 -28.13 5.69
N ALA A 550 15.25 -28.71 6.88
CA ALA A 550 14.07 -29.47 7.32
C ALA A 550 13.73 -29.18 8.80
N PRO A 551 13.51 -27.92 9.20
CA PRO A 551 13.22 -27.56 10.60
C PRO A 551 11.90 -28.16 11.10
N TRP A 552 11.03 -28.59 10.18
CA TRP A 552 9.73 -29.19 10.43
C TRP A 552 9.77 -30.69 10.73
N HIS A 553 10.93 -31.35 10.61
CA HIS A 553 11.10 -32.76 10.97
C HIS A 553 10.54 -33.09 12.36
N PHE A 554 10.72 -32.18 13.32
CA PHE A 554 10.24 -32.32 14.70
C PHE A 554 8.72 -32.60 14.78
N PHE A 555 7.91 -31.95 13.93
CA PHE A 555 6.45 -32.13 13.90
C PHE A 555 6.02 -33.46 13.26
N LEU A 556 6.93 -34.13 12.55
CA LEU A 556 6.69 -35.42 11.91
C LEU A 556 7.03 -36.60 12.85
N GLN A 557 7.65 -36.33 14.00
CA GLN A 557 8.01 -37.37 14.95
C GLN A 557 6.78 -37.85 15.75
N PRO A 558 6.53 -39.16 15.87
CA PRO A 558 5.40 -39.71 16.64
C PRO A 558 5.39 -39.33 18.13
N LYS A 559 6.53 -38.91 18.67
CA LYS A 559 6.75 -38.64 20.10
C LYS A 559 6.13 -37.31 20.58
N LEU A 560 5.89 -36.36 19.68
CA LEU A 560 5.40 -35.03 20.04
C LEU A 560 4.05 -35.09 20.77
N TYR A 561 3.12 -35.92 20.29
CA TYR A 561 1.83 -36.16 20.93
C TYR A 561 1.97 -36.76 22.35
N SER A 562 2.87 -37.73 22.51
CA SER A 562 3.08 -38.39 23.81
C SER A 562 3.77 -37.51 24.84
N GLU A 563 4.66 -36.61 24.42
CA GLU A 563 5.41 -35.72 25.31
C GLU A 563 4.57 -34.52 25.78
N LEU A 564 3.59 -34.07 25.00
CA LEU A 564 2.70 -32.95 25.36
C LEU A 564 1.49 -33.36 26.21
N ASN A 565 1.12 -34.64 26.24
CA ASN A 565 -0.06 -35.17 26.95
C ASN A 565 0.31 -36.13 28.10
N TYR A 566 1.22 -35.72 29.00
CA TYR A 566 1.52 -36.44 30.25
C TYR A 566 0.26 -36.50 31.14
N GLY A 567 -0.54 -37.56 30.99
CA GLY A 567 -1.72 -37.79 31.83
C GLY A 567 -2.71 -38.82 31.27
N ASN A 568 -2.77 -38.98 29.95
CA ASN A 568 -3.58 -40.03 29.33
C ASN A 568 -2.66 -41.19 28.93
N ALA A 569 -2.46 -42.12 29.86
CA ALA A 569 -1.90 -43.43 29.56
C ALA A 569 -2.84 -44.18 28.61
N PHE A 570 -2.71 -43.93 27.31
CA PHE A 570 -3.35 -44.75 26.28
C PHE A 570 -2.37 -45.80 25.80
N ASN A 571 -2.82 -47.06 25.91
CA ASN A 571 -2.22 -48.20 25.26
C ASN A 571 -1.99 -47.87 23.78
N PRO A 572 -0.82 -48.21 23.20
CA PRO A 572 -0.59 -48.07 21.77
C PRO A 572 -1.58 -49.00 21.05
N SER A 573 -2.73 -48.47 20.65
CA SER A 573 -3.74 -49.22 19.90
C SER A 573 -3.20 -49.53 18.50
N SER A 574 -2.62 -50.73 18.37
CA SER A 574 -2.99 -51.72 17.37
C SER A 574 -2.99 -51.33 15.88
N ARG A 575 -2.09 -50.45 15.41
CA ARG A 575 -1.69 -50.39 13.99
C ARG A 575 -0.27 -50.87 13.70
N SER A 576 0.39 -51.48 14.68
CA SER A 576 1.50 -52.39 14.38
C SER A 576 0.92 -53.74 13.95
N LEU A 577 0.29 -53.77 12.76
CA LEU A 577 0.41 -55.00 11.99
C LEU A 577 1.90 -55.11 11.70
N HIS A 578 2.55 -56.16 12.19
CA HIS A 578 3.88 -56.52 11.72
C HIS A 578 3.75 -56.81 10.22
N ILE A 579 3.94 -55.78 9.38
CA ILE A 579 3.95 -55.92 7.94
C ILE A 579 5.17 -56.79 7.63
N SER A 580 4.93 -57.99 7.08
CA SER A 580 5.99 -58.92 6.75
C SER A 580 6.86 -58.33 5.62
N LYS A 581 8.14 -58.70 5.59
CA LYS A 581 9.07 -58.27 4.53
C LYS A 581 8.56 -58.62 3.12
N GLU A 582 7.78 -59.69 3.00
CA GLU A 582 7.16 -60.15 1.76
C GLU A 582 6.15 -59.14 1.21
N ILE A 583 5.31 -58.56 2.08
CA ILE A 583 4.33 -57.54 1.67
C ILE A 583 5.04 -56.26 1.21
N ILE A 584 6.12 -55.87 1.88
CA ILE A 584 6.94 -54.72 1.49
C ILE A 584 7.56 -54.94 0.09
N LEU A 585 8.04 -56.15 -0.19
CA LEU A 585 8.57 -56.53 -1.50
C LEU A 585 7.48 -56.46 -2.59
N GLU A 586 6.29 -56.98 -2.29
CA GLU A 586 5.14 -56.94 -3.21
C GLU A 586 4.70 -55.50 -3.52
N LEU A 587 4.61 -54.64 -2.50
CA LEU A 587 4.29 -53.22 -2.68
C LEU A 587 5.36 -52.49 -3.50
N ASN A 588 6.64 -52.77 -3.27
CA ASN A 588 7.72 -52.19 -4.06
C ASN A 588 7.65 -52.62 -5.53
N GLN A 589 7.30 -53.88 -5.81
CA GLN A 589 7.07 -54.34 -7.18
C GLN A 589 5.84 -53.66 -7.81
N ARG A 590 4.73 -53.57 -7.07
CA ARG A 590 3.49 -52.91 -7.54
C ARG A 590 3.70 -51.44 -7.88
N PHE A 591 4.45 -50.70 -7.05
CA PHE A 591 4.64 -49.27 -7.21
C PHE A 591 5.97 -48.88 -7.89
N PHE A 592 6.74 -49.85 -8.41
CA PHE A 592 8.02 -49.58 -9.07
C PHE A 592 7.90 -48.51 -10.16
N GLN A 593 6.94 -48.69 -11.08
CA GLN A 593 6.69 -47.74 -12.16
C GLN A 593 6.24 -46.36 -11.67
N LEU A 594 5.47 -46.30 -10.58
CA LEU A 594 5.05 -45.03 -9.99
C LEU A 594 6.24 -44.29 -9.37
N GLN A 595 7.10 -45.01 -8.65
CA GLN A 595 8.34 -44.44 -8.08
C GLN A 595 9.28 -43.91 -9.17
N GLU A 596 9.39 -44.60 -10.31
CA GLU A 596 10.14 -44.10 -11.48
C GLU A 596 9.52 -42.82 -12.05
N LYS A 597 8.19 -42.78 -12.24
CA LYS A 597 7.48 -41.58 -12.73
C LYS A 597 7.65 -40.39 -11.77
N LEU A 598 7.55 -40.62 -10.47
CA LEU A 598 7.80 -39.61 -9.43
C LEU A 598 9.29 -39.22 -9.36
N GLY A 599 10.19 -40.11 -9.78
CA GLY A 599 11.64 -40.03 -9.59
C GLY A 599 12.02 -39.89 -8.11
N TYR A 600 11.30 -40.60 -7.25
CA TYR A 600 11.53 -40.67 -5.82
C TYR A 600 11.34 -42.12 -5.35
N GLY A 601 12.37 -42.68 -4.70
CA GLY A 601 12.30 -43.99 -4.06
C GLY A 601 11.94 -43.84 -2.59
N PHE A 602 10.80 -44.41 -2.20
CA PHE A 602 10.33 -44.39 -0.82
C PHE A 602 11.18 -45.30 0.06
N LYS A 603 11.56 -44.80 1.24
CA LYS A 603 12.16 -45.61 2.31
C LYS A 603 11.10 -46.48 2.99
N LYS A 604 9.90 -45.91 3.18
CA LYS A 604 8.72 -46.59 3.71
C LYS A 604 7.62 -46.62 2.65
N ILE A 605 7.58 -47.71 1.89
CA ILE A 605 6.62 -47.88 0.78
C ILE A 605 5.16 -47.89 1.25
N GLU A 606 4.94 -48.17 2.53
CA GLU A 606 3.63 -48.12 3.19
C GLU A 606 3.01 -46.72 3.12
N LEU A 607 3.84 -45.66 3.18
CA LEU A 607 3.36 -44.28 3.07
C LEU A 607 2.80 -44.00 1.67
N LEU A 608 3.43 -44.57 0.63
CA LEU A 608 2.91 -44.48 -0.74
C LEU A 608 1.63 -45.30 -0.88
N ALA A 609 1.58 -46.49 -0.27
CA ALA A 609 0.37 -47.32 -0.26
C ALA A 609 -0.82 -46.60 0.41
N GLU A 610 -0.58 -45.94 1.54
CA GLU A 610 -1.59 -45.13 2.24
C GLU A 610 -2.04 -43.93 1.38
N ALA A 611 -1.09 -43.22 0.77
CA ALA A 611 -1.35 -42.05 -0.07
C ALA A 611 -2.24 -42.35 -1.29
N VAL A 612 -2.13 -43.55 -1.87
CA VAL A 612 -2.93 -43.95 -3.05
C VAL A 612 -4.21 -44.72 -2.69
N THR A 613 -4.52 -44.91 -1.40
CA THR A 613 -5.69 -45.70 -0.95
C THR A 613 -6.86 -44.79 -0.59
N HIS A 614 -7.96 -44.88 -1.37
CA HIS A 614 -9.19 -44.11 -1.12
C HIS A 614 -10.09 -44.74 -0.05
N GLN A 615 -10.94 -43.92 0.57
CA GLN A 615 -11.87 -44.33 1.63
C GLN A 615 -12.83 -45.49 1.26
N SER A 616 -13.08 -45.70 -0.05
CA SER A 616 -13.94 -46.78 -0.57
C SER A 616 -13.17 -48.08 -0.85
N SER A 617 -11.84 -48.10 -0.73
CA SER A 617 -11.04 -49.31 -0.95
C SER A 617 -11.18 -50.28 0.23
N SER A 618 -11.25 -51.58 -0.06
CA SER A 618 -11.15 -52.65 0.93
C SER A 618 -9.79 -52.67 1.63
N ASN A 619 -8.75 -52.11 0.99
CA ASN A 619 -7.39 -52.10 1.52
C ASN A 619 -7.16 -51.02 2.60
N ARG A 620 -8.17 -50.16 2.85
CA ARG A 620 -8.16 -49.16 3.94
C ARG A 620 -7.84 -49.76 5.30
N GLN A 621 -8.34 -50.98 5.56
CA GLN A 621 -8.15 -51.63 6.86
C GLN A 621 -6.68 -52.00 7.13
N TYR A 622 -5.87 -52.14 6.07
CA TYR A 622 -4.45 -52.48 6.16
C TYR A 622 -3.56 -51.24 6.18
N TRP A 623 -3.84 -50.25 5.32
CA TRP A 623 -2.92 -49.13 5.08
C TRP A 623 -3.38 -47.80 5.67
N GLY A 624 -4.66 -47.65 6.04
CA GLY A 624 -5.23 -46.34 6.36
C GLY A 624 -5.81 -45.66 5.11
N ASN A 625 -5.88 -44.33 5.10
CA ASN A 625 -6.40 -43.56 3.97
C ASN A 625 -5.59 -42.29 3.72
N TYR A 626 -5.60 -41.83 2.48
CA TYR A 626 -4.83 -40.66 2.05
C TYR A 626 -5.22 -39.35 2.74
N GLN A 627 -6.38 -39.32 3.42
CA GLN A 627 -6.99 -38.14 4.04
C GLN A 627 -6.14 -37.54 5.18
N ARG A 628 -5.11 -38.23 5.67
CA ARG A 628 -4.16 -37.64 6.64
C ARG A 628 -3.08 -36.77 5.98
N PHE A 629 -2.78 -36.98 4.68
CA PHE A 629 -1.65 -36.38 3.98
C PHE A 629 -2.01 -35.24 3.01
N TYR A 630 -3.30 -34.93 2.79
CA TYR A 630 -3.68 -33.92 1.78
C TYR A 630 -3.38 -32.47 2.22
N ALA A 631 -3.07 -32.23 3.50
CA ALA A 631 -2.92 -30.88 4.02
C ALA A 631 -1.54 -30.22 3.75
N TYR A 632 -0.60 -30.93 3.13
CA TYR A 632 0.80 -30.51 3.05
C TYR A 632 1.13 -29.64 1.82
N CYS A 633 0.28 -29.62 0.79
CA CYS A 633 0.69 -29.14 -0.53
C CYS A 633 0.76 -27.62 -0.68
N TYR A 634 -0.11 -26.87 0.00
CA TYR A 634 -0.23 -25.42 -0.17
C TYR A 634 1.09 -24.66 0.08
N PHE A 635 1.93 -25.14 1.00
CA PHE A 635 3.22 -24.53 1.31
C PHE A 635 4.32 -24.80 0.28
N PHE A 636 4.36 -25.99 -0.32
CA PHE A 636 5.40 -26.33 -1.30
C PHE A 636 5.20 -25.57 -2.60
N TYR A 637 3.94 -25.32 -2.98
CA TYR A 637 3.62 -24.38 -4.05
C TYR A 637 4.13 -22.97 -3.73
N PHE A 638 3.93 -22.50 -2.50
CA PHE A 638 4.49 -21.23 -2.01
C PHE A 638 6.03 -21.17 -2.12
N TYR A 639 6.75 -22.21 -1.68
CA TYR A 639 8.22 -22.21 -1.68
C TYR A 639 8.77 -22.17 -3.12
N TYR A 640 8.11 -22.91 -4.02
CA TYR A 640 8.45 -22.94 -5.43
C TYR A 640 8.20 -21.58 -6.13
N TYR A 641 7.05 -20.93 -5.92
CA TYR A 641 6.78 -19.59 -6.47
C TYR A 641 7.69 -18.51 -5.89
N SER A 642 7.96 -18.55 -4.58
CA SER A 642 8.89 -17.62 -3.92
C SER A 642 10.30 -17.77 -4.49
N SER A 643 10.73 -19.00 -4.83
CA SER A 643 12.02 -19.25 -5.46
C SER A 643 12.10 -18.80 -6.93
N LEU A 644 10.99 -18.82 -7.68
CA LEU A 644 10.90 -18.33 -9.06
C LEU A 644 10.92 -16.80 -9.13
N ASP A 645 10.27 -16.11 -8.19
CA ASP A 645 10.41 -14.65 -8.05
C ASP A 645 11.87 -14.27 -7.75
N ILE A 646 12.57 -15.05 -6.93
CA ILE A 646 14.00 -14.86 -6.60
C ILE A 646 14.94 -15.22 -7.77
N LEU A 647 14.56 -16.14 -8.67
CA LEU A 647 15.38 -16.55 -9.82
C LEU A 647 15.17 -15.65 -11.05
N SER A 648 13.96 -15.13 -11.24
CA SER A 648 13.65 -14.20 -12.34
C SER A 648 14.34 -12.83 -12.20
N SER A 649 14.77 -12.46 -10.99
CA SER A 649 15.54 -11.23 -10.74
C SER A 649 17.00 -11.30 -11.22
N ASN A 650 17.53 -12.49 -11.51
CA ASN A 650 18.94 -12.67 -11.86
C ASN A 650 19.23 -12.68 -13.37
N GLY A 651 18.23 -12.49 -14.24
CA GLY A 651 18.39 -12.70 -15.70
C GLY A 651 17.76 -11.67 -16.64
N CYS A 652 16.88 -10.77 -16.19
CA CYS A 652 16.35 -9.71 -17.05
C CYS A 652 15.80 -8.54 -16.21
N PRO A 653 16.44 -7.37 -16.20
CA PRO A 653 16.09 -6.30 -15.28
C PRO A 653 14.93 -5.47 -15.87
N PHE A 654 13.88 -5.31 -15.07
CA PHE A 654 12.78 -4.35 -15.22
C PHE A 654 11.74 -4.55 -16.33
N LYS A 655 10.62 -5.21 -15.98
CA LYS A 655 9.26 -4.72 -16.33
C LYS A 655 8.14 -5.38 -15.50
N LYS A 656 7.42 -4.50 -14.79
CA LYS A 656 6.03 -4.60 -14.26
C LYS A 656 5.71 -5.75 -13.29
N ASN A 657 5.33 -5.42 -12.03
CA ASN A 657 4.24 -6.07 -11.29
C ASN A 657 3.89 -5.31 -10.00
N TYR A 658 2.94 -4.36 -10.03
CA TYR A 658 2.31 -3.74 -8.84
C TYR A 658 0.83 -4.15 -8.72
N ARG A 659 0.50 -5.38 -9.12
CA ARG A 659 -0.84 -5.98 -8.97
C ARG A 659 -0.70 -7.42 -8.51
N ILE A 660 -0.12 -7.62 -7.33
CA ILE A 660 0.51 -8.89 -6.98
C ILE A 660 -0.39 -9.84 -6.18
N LYS A 661 -1.27 -9.44 -5.25
CA LYS A 661 -2.16 -10.47 -4.63
C LYS A 661 -3.20 -11.00 -5.60
N GLY A 662 -3.92 -10.13 -6.31
CA GLY A 662 -4.88 -10.59 -7.32
C GLY A 662 -4.24 -11.51 -8.36
N ALA A 663 -3.02 -11.18 -8.84
CA ALA A 663 -2.33 -12.01 -9.81
C ALA A 663 -1.72 -13.29 -9.23
N LEU A 664 -1.06 -13.24 -8.06
CA LEU A 664 -0.46 -14.40 -7.39
C LEU A 664 -1.52 -15.35 -6.84
N THR A 665 -2.56 -14.84 -6.19
CA THR A 665 -3.70 -15.65 -5.75
C THR A 665 -4.40 -16.29 -6.94
N THR A 666 -4.62 -15.55 -8.04
CA THR A 666 -5.17 -16.15 -9.26
C THR A 666 -4.22 -17.20 -9.85
N ALA A 667 -2.91 -16.95 -9.87
CA ALA A 667 -1.92 -17.91 -10.37
C ALA A 667 -1.90 -19.19 -9.51
N ARG A 668 -1.84 -19.05 -8.18
CA ARG A 668 -1.96 -20.12 -7.18
C ARG A 668 -3.23 -20.92 -7.42
N SER A 669 -4.39 -20.27 -7.45
CA SER A 669 -5.69 -20.93 -7.63
C SER A 669 -5.88 -21.56 -9.01
N THR A 670 -5.13 -21.13 -10.03
CA THR A 670 -5.20 -21.75 -11.37
C THR A 670 -4.34 -23.01 -11.43
N VAL A 671 -3.09 -22.90 -11.00
CA VAL A 671 -2.11 -23.99 -11.08
C VAL A 671 -2.41 -25.09 -10.08
N VAL A 672 -2.85 -24.73 -8.88
CA VAL A 672 -3.20 -25.66 -7.79
C VAL A 672 -4.72 -25.84 -7.72
N SER A 673 -5.40 -25.83 -8.87
CA SER A 673 -6.83 -26.17 -8.92
C SER A 673 -7.02 -27.69 -8.94
N ASN A 674 -8.09 -28.18 -8.30
CA ASN A 674 -8.47 -29.60 -8.39
C ASN A 674 -8.56 -30.09 -9.84
N ILE A 675 -8.98 -29.21 -10.75
CA ILE A 675 -9.08 -29.46 -12.20
C ILE A 675 -7.70 -29.72 -12.79
N ASN A 676 -6.73 -28.84 -12.52
CA ASN A 676 -5.38 -29.00 -13.03
C ASN A 676 -4.67 -30.21 -12.42
N LEU A 677 -4.81 -30.44 -11.12
CA LEU A 677 -4.22 -31.60 -10.45
C LEU A 677 -4.80 -32.92 -10.99
N ALA A 678 -6.11 -32.99 -11.19
CA ALA A 678 -6.75 -34.17 -11.82
C ALA A 678 -6.28 -34.38 -13.26
N ASN A 679 -6.09 -33.31 -14.03
CA ASN A 679 -5.52 -33.37 -15.38
C ASN A 679 -4.11 -33.97 -15.36
N VAL A 680 -3.25 -33.50 -14.46
CA VAL A 680 -1.86 -33.99 -14.29
C VAL A 680 -1.82 -35.47 -13.90
N VAL A 681 -2.71 -35.92 -13.01
CA VAL A 681 -2.79 -37.34 -12.60
C VAL A 681 -3.06 -38.25 -13.80
N VAL A 682 -3.91 -37.83 -14.73
CA VAL A 682 -4.23 -38.61 -15.93
C VAL A 682 -3.14 -38.47 -16.99
N GLU A 683 -2.60 -37.25 -17.18
CA GLU A 683 -1.56 -36.93 -18.17
C GLU A 683 -0.28 -37.73 -17.94
N HIS A 684 0.09 -37.93 -16.68
CA HIS A 684 1.27 -38.70 -16.30
C HIS A 684 0.98 -40.16 -15.94
N GLU A 685 -0.26 -40.60 -16.11
CA GLU A 685 -0.73 -41.96 -15.84
C GLU A 685 -0.47 -42.43 -14.40
N ILE A 686 -0.76 -41.57 -13.42
CA ILE A 686 -0.72 -41.91 -11.99
C ILE A 686 -2.00 -42.66 -11.60
N HIS A 687 -3.13 -42.40 -12.29
CA HIS A 687 -4.43 -43.01 -12.03
C HIS A 687 -4.49 -44.55 -11.95
N PRO A 688 -3.65 -45.36 -12.64
CA PRO A 688 -3.70 -46.82 -12.53
C PRO A 688 -3.27 -47.36 -11.16
N PHE A 689 -2.48 -46.59 -10.42
CA PHE A 689 -1.94 -47.00 -9.13
C PHE A 689 -2.87 -46.66 -7.96
N ILE A 690 -3.93 -45.88 -8.23
CA ILE A 690 -4.86 -45.45 -7.19
C ILE A 690 -5.86 -46.57 -6.88
N ASP A 691 -5.97 -46.90 -5.60
CA ASP A 691 -6.78 -47.98 -5.09
C ASP A 691 -8.20 -47.49 -4.76
N PHE A 692 -9.15 -47.83 -5.62
CA PHE A 692 -10.55 -47.43 -5.53
C PHE A 692 -11.50 -48.63 -5.53
N GLY A 693 -12.55 -48.58 -4.71
CA GLY A 693 -13.63 -49.58 -4.72
C GLY A 693 -14.80 -49.31 -5.68
N ASN A 694 -14.94 -48.08 -6.22
CA ASN A 694 -16.17 -47.64 -6.90
C ASN A 694 -16.00 -47.44 -8.42
N CYS A 695 -17.01 -47.84 -9.21
CA CYS A 695 -17.05 -47.72 -10.67
C CYS A 695 -17.09 -46.27 -11.20
N SER A 696 -17.62 -45.31 -10.41
CA SER A 696 -17.80 -43.90 -10.83
C SER A 696 -16.48 -43.14 -11.03
N GLN A 697 -15.43 -43.50 -10.29
CA GLN A 697 -14.10 -42.90 -10.44
C GLN A 697 -13.40 -43.39 -11.72
N LYS A 698 -13.73 -44.60 -12.18
CA LYS A 698 -13.23 -45.16 -13.43
C LYS A 698 -13.81 -44.41 -14.64
N ALA A 699 -15.11 -44.12 -14.61
CA ALA A 699 -15.76 -43.27 -15.60
C ALA A 699 -15.13 -41.86 -15.68
N CYS A 700 -14.75 -41.30 -14.53
CA CYS A 700 -14.06 -40.00 -14.49
C CYS A 700 -12.72 -40.01 -15.23
N ILE A 701 -11.92 -41.05 -15.03
CA ILE A 701 -10.63 -41.22 -15.71
C ILE A 701 -10.84 -41.36 -17.22
N ASP A 702 -11.83 -42.15 -17.64
CA ASP A 702 -12.14 -42.35 -19.06
C ASP A 702 -12.61 -41.06 -19.74
N ASP A 703 -13.37 -40.23 -19.01
CA ASP A 703 -13.81 -38.91 -19.47
C ASP A 703 -12.66 -37.93 -19.71
N ILE A 704 -11.67 -37.91 -18.81
CA ILE A 704 -10.47 -37.06 -18.95
C ILE A 704 -9.58 -37.60 -20.08
N LYS A 705 -9.40 -38.93 -20.18
CA LYS A 705 -8.67 -39.55 -21.31
C LYS A 705 -9.33 -39.24 -22.66
N SER A 706 -10.65 -39.22 -22.73
CA SER A 706 -11.37 -38.81 -23.94
C SER A 706 -11.03 -37.37 -24.33
N ILE A 707 -10.96 -36.45 -23.35
CA ILE A 707 -10.55 -35.07 -23.59
C ILE A 707 -9.09 -34.98 -24.06
N HIS A 708 -8.17 -35.76 -23.46
CA HIS A 708 -6.77 -35.80 -23.89
C HIS A 708 -6.59 -36.27 -25.33
N ARG A 709 -7.50 -37.12 -25.85
CA ARG A 709 -7.52 -37.54 -27.26
C ARG A 709 -8.11 -36.50 -28.20
N GLN A 710 -8.91 -35.56 -27.68
CA GLN A 710 -9.55 -34.52 -28.48
C GLN A 710 -8.63 -33.33 -28.73
N THR A 711 -7.74 -33.01 -27.78
CA THR A 711 -6.86 -31.85 -27.88
C THR A 711 -5.53 -32.07 -27.15
N ASP A 712 -4.47 -31.55 -27.76
CA ASP A 712 -3.12 -31.46 -27.18
C ASP A 712 -2.90 -30.15 -26.43
N SER A 713 -3.80 -29.17 -26.55
CA SER A 713 -3.71 -27.89 -25.87
C SER A 713 -4.07 -28.03 -24.39
N HIS A 714 -3.12 -27.77 -23.50
CA HIS A 714 -3.37 -27.79 -22.05
C HIS A 714 -4.51 -26.84 -21.64
N PHE A 715 -4.58 -25.65 -22.23
CA PHE A 715 -5.64 -24.67 -21.91
C PHE A 715 -7.03 -25.23 -22.25
N GLU A 716 -7.17 -25.83 -23.44
CA GLU A 716 -8.43 -26.41 -23.91
C GLU A 716 -8.82 -27.64 -23.09
N ARG A 717 -7.85 -28.47 -22.67
CA ARG A 717 -8.09 -29.58 -21.72
C ARG A 717 -8.74 -29.07 -20.43
N ILE A 718 -8.17 -28.03 -19.81
CA ILE A 718 -8.70 -27.46 -18.56
C ILE A 718 -10.11 -26.90 -18.75
N GLU A 719 -10.39 -26.21 -19.86
CA GLU A 719 -11.72 -25.67 -20.16
C GLU A 719 -12.77 -26.78 -20.35
N LEU A 720 -12.44 -27.83 -21.12
CA LEU A 720 -13.32 -28.98 -21.35
C LEU A 720 -13.58 -29.77 -20.07
N ILE A 721 -12.55 -29.96 -19.22
CA ILE A 721 -12.71 -30.60 -17.90
C ILE A 721 -13.59 -29.72 -17.01
N THR A 722 -13.38 -28.40 -17.00
CA THR A 722 -14.22 -27.46 -16.22
C THR A 722 -15.69 -27.59 -16.62
N LYS A 723 -15.98 -27.69 -17.91
CA LYS A 723 -17.34 -27.91 -18.43
C LYS A 723 -17.92 -29.25 -17.95
N LYS A 724 -17.14 -30.34 -18.00
CA LYS A 724 -17.58 -31.66 -17.49
C LYS A 724 -17.81 -31.67 -15.97
N VAL A 725 -16.96 -31.00 -15.19
CA VAL A 725 -17.13 -30.83 -13.74
C VAL A 725 -18.42 -30.09 -13.44
N SER A 726 -18.73 -29.05 -14.22
CA SER A 726 -19.98 -28.28 -14.10
C SER A 726 -21.22 -29.14 -14.42
N SER A 727 -21.07 -30.19 -15.24
CA SER A 727 -22.11 -31.20 -15.51
C SER A 727 -22.15 -32.37 -14.52
N GLY A 728 -21.35 -32.34 -13.44
CA GLY A 728 -21.40 -33.34 -12.37
C GLY A 728 -20.22 -34.33 -12.30
N LEU A 729 -19.15 -34.13 -13.09
CA LEU A 729 -17.94 -34.96 -13.02
C LEU A 729 -17.20 -34.73 -11.69
N ASN A 730 -17.06 -35.77 -10.86
CA ASN A 730 -16.32 -35.68 -9.60
C ASN A 730 -14.84 -36.03 -9.78
N ILE A 731 -14.01 -34.99 -9.93
CA ILE A 731 -12.55 -35.09 -10.10
C ILE A 731 -11.76 -34.98 -8.78
N LYS A 732 -12.43 -34.60 -7.67
CA LYS A 732 -11.76 -34.16 -6.44
C LYS A 732 -10.82 -35.23 -5.89
N VAL A 733 -11.24 -36.48 -5.97
CA VAL A 733 -10.46 -37.63 -5.52
C VAL A 733 -9.10 -37.74 -6.22
N LEU A 734 -9.01 -37.43 -7.52
CA LEU A 734 -7.73 -37.48 -8.24
C LEU A 734 -6.79 -36.38 -7.74
N ALA A 735 -7.32 -35.18 -7.49
CA ALA A 735 -6.55 -34.08 -6.92
C ALA A 735 -6.06 -34.42 -5.50
N ASP A 736 -6.95 -34.90 -4.63
CA ASP A 736 -6.62 -35.24 -3.24
C ASP A 736 -5.52 -36.33 -3.17
N VAL A 737 -5.53 -37.31 -4.09
CA VAL A 737 -4.51 -38.37 -4.15
C VAL A 737 -3.17 -37.85 -4.66
N PHE A 738 -3.16 -36.88 -5.57
CA PHE A 738 -1.90 -36.23 -5.95
C PHE A 738 -1.30 -35.46 -4.77
N GLU A 739 -2.14 -34.74 -4.03
CA GLU A 739 -1.72 -34.00 -2.84
C GLU A 739 -1.21 -34.93 -1.73
N SER A 740 -1.87 -36.08 -1.52
CA SER A 740 -1.42 -37.06 -0.53
C SER A 740 -0.09 -37.71 -0.89
N ILE A 741 0.19 -37.96 -2.18
CA ILE A 741 1.50 -38.46 -2.63
C ILE A 741 2.59 -37.45 -2.27
N LEU A 742 2.38 -36.16 -2.54
CA LEU A 742 3.34 -35.11 -2.17
C LEU A 742 3.53 -35.04 -0.64
N GLY A 743 2.45 -35.17 0.14
CA GLY A 743 2.51 -35.24 1.60
C GLY A 743 3.28 -36.47 2.11
N ALA A 744 3.07 -37.63 1.51
CA ALA A 744 3.79 -38.85 1.85
C ALA A 744 5.30 -38.75 1.55
N ILE A 745 5.67 -38.13 0.42
CA ILE A 745 7.07 -37.85 0.09
C ILE A 745 7.68 -36.85 1.07
N PHE A 746 6.93 -35.81 1.47
CA PHE A 746 7.40 -34.87 2.48
C PHE A 746 7.71 -35.58 3.81
N VAL A 747 6.84 -36.51 4.23
CA VAL A 747 7.06 -37.31 5.45
C VAL A 747 8.21 -38.30 5.31
N ASP A 748 8.32 -39.03 4.21
CA ASP A 748 9.38 -40.03 3.97
C ASP A 748 10.77 -39.39 3.77
N SER A 749 10.79 -38.18 3.20
CA SER A 749 11.99 -37.35 3.03
C SER A 749 12.41 -36.61 4.29
N ASP A 750 11.72 -36.85 5.41
CA ASP A 750 12.04 -36.26 6.71
C ASP A 750 11.85 -34.73 6.74
N GLY A 751 10.89 -34.24 5.96
CA GLY A 751 10.62 -32.82 5.84
C GLY A 751 11.50 -32.09 4.81
N ASN A 752 12.14 -32.78 3.87
CA ASN A 752 12.96 -32.11 2.87
C ASN A 752 12.09 -31.45 1.79
N HIS A 753 11.93 -30.12 1.90
CA HIS A 753 11.11 -29.33 0.99
C HIS A 753 11.66 -29.26 -0.44
N GLN A 754 12.98 -29.41 -0.64
CA GLN A 754 13.60 -29.36 -1.97
C GLN A 754 13.20 -30.57 -2.82
N VAL A 755 13.08 -31.75 -2.19
CA VAL A 755 12.61 -32.98 -2.85
C VAL A 755 11.19 -32.75 -3.38
N VAL A 756 10.27 -32.27 -2.53
CA VAL A 756 8.89 -32.00 -2.93
C VAL A 756 8.80 -30.94 -4.03
N SER A 757 9.60 -29.86 -3.90
CA SER A 757 9.69 -28.79 -4.89
C SER A 757 10.11 -29.31 -6.27
N SER A 758 11.11 -30.21 -6.33
CA SER A 758 11.56 -30.81 -7.59
C SER A 758 10.47 -31.63 -8.31
N ILE A 759 9.62 -32.30 -7.55
CA ILE A 759 8.51 -33.10 -8.05
C ILE A 759 7.39 -32.19 -8.56
N ILE A 760 7.06 -31.14 -7.82
CA ILE A 760 6.10 -30.11 -8.26
C ILE A 760 6.57 -29.48 -9.57
N HIS A 761 7.83 -29.08 -9.69
CA HIS A 761 8.39 -28.55 -10.94
C HIS A 761 8.22 -29.55 -12.09
N ARG A 762 8.48 -30.84 -11.85
CA ARG A 762 8.40 -31.88 -12.89
C ARG A 762 6.98 -32.02 -13.46
N PHE A 763 5.98 -32.02 -12.60
CA PHE A 763 4.58 -32.28 -13.00
C PHE A 763 3.82 -31.01 -13.40
N LEU A 764 4.11 -29.87 -12.77
CA LEU A 764 3.34 -28.63 -12.93
C LEU A 764 4.12 -27.51 -13.61
N GLY A 765 5.44 -27.66 -13.81
CA GLY A 765 6.30 -26.62 -14.40
C GLY A 765 5.84 -26.17 -15.79
N LYS A 766 5.33 -27.08 -16.63
CA LYS A 766 4.79 -26.73 -17.97
C LYS A 766 3.57 -25.81 -17.87
N THR A 767 2.58 -26.18 -17.05
CA THR A 767 1.37 -25.38 -16.80
C THR A 767 1.72 -23.99 -16.28
N MET A 768 2.74 -23.91 -15.42
CA MET A 768 3.24 -22.66 -14.86
C MET A 768 3.86 -21.76 -15.93
N SER A 769 4.78 -22.28 -16.74
CA SER A 769 5.43 -21.53 -17.83
C SER A 769 4.40 -20.97 -18.83
N THR A 770 3.39 -21.77 -19.19
CA THR A 770 2.32 -21.34 -20.11
C THR A 770 1.44 -20.23 -19.50
N PHE A 771 1.13 -20.29 -18.20
CA PHE A 771 0.33 -19.26 -17.54
C PHE A 771 1.03 -17.89 -17.47
N PHE A 772 2.34 -17.88 -17.18
CA PHE A 772 3.13 -16.65 -17.18
C PHE A 772 3.26 -16.03 -18.58
N LEU A 773 3.36 -16.84 -19.64
CA LEU A 773 3.38 -16.37 -21.04
C LEU A 773 2.02 -15.76 -21.48
N ILE A 774 0.89 -16.33 -21.04
CA ILE A 774 -0.46 -15.87 -21.43
C ILE A 774 -0.84 -14.54 -20.75
N LYS A 775 -0.44 -14.30 -19.49
CA LYS A 775 -0.73 -13.01 -18.83
C LYS A 775 0.15 -11.87 -19.33
N ASN A 776 1.40 -12.16 -19.68
CA ASN A 776 2.26 -11.17 -20.33
C ASN A 776 1.71 -10.75 -21.70
N SER A 777 1.08 -11.66 -22.46
CA SER A 777 0.43 -11.34 -23.75
C SER A 777 -0.95 -10.66 -23.61
N ARG A 778 -1.74 -10.93 -22.55
CA ARG A 778 -2.98 -10.16 -22.28
C ARG A 778 -2.73 -8.73 -21.81
N LEU A 779 -1.57 -8.45 -21.22
CA LEU A 779 -1.09 -7.08 -20.98
C LEU A 779 -0.77 -6.33 -22.29
N TYR A 780 -0.35 -7.04 -23.34
CA TYR A 780 -0.21 -6.46 -24.68
C TYR A 780 -1.57 -6.15 -25.33
N TRP A 781 -2.58 -6.98 -25.12
CA TRP A 781 -3.92 -6.75 -25.68
C TRP A 781 -4.65 -5.55 -25.04
N PHE A 782 -4.44 -5.30 -23.74
CA PHE A 782 -4.97 -4.09 -23.08
C PHE A 782 -4.18 -2.82 -23.42
N CYS A 783 -2.96 -2.95 -23.94
CA CYS A 783 -2.19 -1.84 -24.51
C CYS A 783 -2.51 -1.57 -25.99
N TYR A 784 -3.31 -2.41 -26.65
CA TYR A 784 -3.62 -2.27 -28.08
C TYR A 784 -4.82 -1.35 -28.38
N GLU A 785 -5.52 -0.84 -27.35
CA GLU A 785 -6.59 0.16 -27.52
C GLU A 785 -6.18 1.63 -27.30
N GLU A 786 -4.94 1.91 -26.90
CA GLU A 786 -4.38 3.27 -26.99
C GLU A 786 -3.13 3.24 -27.88
N LYS A 787 -3.29 3.73 -29.12
CA LYS A 787 -2.23 3.88 -30.13
C LYS A 787 -0.96 4.49 -29.53
N ILE A 788 0.06 3.67 -29.32
CA ILE A 788 1.44 4.11 -29.12
C ILE A 788 2.31 3.23 -30.02
N ASP A 789 2.86 3.82 -31.07
CA ASP A 789 3.85 3.18 -31.94
C ASP A 789 5.14 2.92 -31.15
N VAL A 790 5.60 1.67 -31.11
CA VAL A 790 6.90 1.30 -30.52
C VAL A 790 7.68 0.47 -31.52
N PHE A 791 8.80 1.02 -32.00
CA PHE A 791 9.84 0.32 -32.74
C PHE A 791 10.61 -0.63 -31.82
N ILE A 792 10.80 -1.89 -32.25
CA ILE A 792 11.58 -2.91 -31.55
C ILE A 792 12.91 -3.06 -32.28
N PHE A 793 14.04 -2.81 -31.59
CA PHE A 793 15.33 -3.33 -31.98
C PHE A 793 15.69 -4.51 -31.06
N CYS A 794 15.86 -5.69 -31.64
CA CYS A 794 16.41 -6.87 -30.98
C CYS A 794 17.93 -6.89 -31.17
N PHE A 795 18.69 -7.11 -30.09
CA PHE A 795 20.06 -7.61 -30.20
C PHE A 795 20.18 -8.93 -29.44
N PHE A 796 20.66 -9.96 -30.15
CA PHE A 796 21.09 -11.24 -29.58
C PHE A 796 22.51 -11.09 -29.04
N SER A 797 22.77 -11.74 -27.90
CA SER A 797 24.09 -11.85 -27.27
C SER A 797 25.00 -12.78 -28.05
N ASP A 798 26.28 -12.44 -28.18
CA ASP A 798 27.36 -13.41 -28.07
C ASP A 798 28.66 -12.78 -27.56
N SER A 799 29.44 -13.64 -26.93
CA SER A 799 30.53 -13.43 -25.98
C SER A 799 31.85 -12.82 -26.49
N LEU A 800 32.63 -12.32 -25.52
CA LEU A 800 34.11 -12.33 -25.41
C LEU A 800 34.96 -11.21 -26.09
N ILE A 801 35.87 -10.66 -25.25
CA ILE A 801 37.22 -10.08 -25.53
C ILE A 801 37.39 -8.53 -25.63
N THR A 802 38.08 -8.02 -24.59
CA THR A 802 39.06 -6.91 -24.44
C THR A 802 39.09 -5.66 -25.36
N ASN A 803 39.22 -4.51 -24.68
CA ASN A 803 40.03 -3.30 -24.95
C ASN A 803 39.84 -2.44 -26.24
N LEU A 804 39.83 -1.12 -26.00
CA LEU A 804 40.12 0.05 -26.86
C LEU A 804 38.93 0.79 -27.57
N PRO A 805 39.09 2.10 -27.90
CA PRO A 805 38.13 3.16 -27.52
C PRO A 805 37.27 3.72 -28.66
N VAL A 806 36.25 4.48 -28.21
CA VAL A 806 35.40 5.48 -28.91
C VAL A 806 35.81 5.88 -30.33
N GLN A 807 34.97 5.55 -31.31
CA GLN A 807 34.80 6.35 -32.54
C GLN A 807 33.33 6.37 -33.02
N THR A 808 32.89 7.58 -33.34
CA THR A 808 31.69 8.02 -34.07
C THR A 808 31.44 7.29 -35.38
N VAL A 809 30.19 6.87 -35.67
CA VAL A 809 29.70 6.66 -37.04
C VAL A 809 28.21 7.03 -37.18
N GLN A 810 27.93 7.58 -38.37
CA GLN A 810 26.78 8.29 -38.89
C GLN A 810 25.49 7.48 -39.09
N GLN A 811 24.39 8.24 -39.09
CA GLN A 811 23.03 7.88 -39.45
C GLN A 811 22.93 7.46 -40.93
N VAL A 812 22.33 6.29 -41.21
CA VAL A 812 22.00 5.82 -42.57
C VAL A 812 20.52 5.43 -42.60
N ASP A 813 19.77 6.09 -43.49
CA ASP A 813 18.35 5.86 -43.80
C ASP A 813 18.15 4.59 -44.64
N LEU A 814 17.19 3.73 -44.27
CA LEU A 814 16.60 2.71 -45.15
C LEU A 814 15.10 2.43 -44.80
N PRO A 815 14.29 1.93 -45.76
CA PRO A 815 12.85 2.22 -45.88
C PRO A 815 11.90 1.16 -45.28
N TYR A 816 10.68 1.60 -44.97
CA TYR A 816 9.54 0.79 -44.49
C TYR A 816 8.96 -0.17 -45.55
N PRO A 817 8.54 -1.40 -45.20
CA PRO A 817 7.60 -2.17 -45.99
C PRO A 817 6.17 -2.15 -45.42
N GLU A 818 5.19 -1.93 -46.30
CA GLU A 818 3.75 -2.09 -46.07
C GLU A 818 3.39 -3.56 -45.79
N ILE A 819 2.62 -3.82 -44.72
CA ILE A 819 1.93 -5.10 -44.52
C ILE A 819 0.43 -4.84 -44.42
N ARG A 820 -0.31 -5.39 -45.40
CA ARG A 820 -1.78 -5.37 -45.50
C ARG A 820 -2.39 -6.45 -44.57
N TYR A 821 -3.41 -6.06 -43.81
CA TYR A 821 -4.21 -6.95 -42.96
C TYR A 821 -5.11 -7.89 -43.80
N LYS A 822 -5.24 -9.14 -43.35
CA LYS A 822 -6.41 -10.01 -43.60
C LYS A 822 -6.76 -10.75 -42.32
#